data_AF-A0A853ART7-F1
#
_entry.id   AF-A0A853ART7-F1
#
_cell.length_a   1.000
_cell.length_b   1.000
_cell.length_c   1.000
_cell.angle_alpha   90.00
_cell.angle_beta   90.00
_cell.angle_gamma   90.00
#
_symmetry.space_group_name_H-M   'P 1'
#
loop_
_entity.id
_entity.type
_entity.pdbx_description
1 polymer ?
#
loop_
_entity_poly.entity_id
_entity_poly.type
_entity_poly.pdbx_seq_one_letter_code
_entity_poly.pdbx_strand_id
1 'polypeptide(L)'
;MNRSSAQRRAFWSRTLESGACTPIPPWFLPDADPQPGVEVHERELPGAALRKTAEALGVPVGTVVLAAHVKVLAAVTGEEHVVTGYLADSPVPCSLDLPTGSWRDLVHRARRAENDLRAHLPAELAQDPAELFDTVLDLTGTSGEVGEFALRVGFDAGSAVLSLRYRTDRLSADQVHRMSGYYRAALELMATDLDAAHAGGTLLSAEERRFQLVELAGPERELPDARVHELVEERVRRHPDAIAAVHRDRAWTYRQLNERANQIAHALLDRGLGREDVVAVVTDRNLDWMASVLGVFKAGGCYLPVEPDFPAERIARTLRRSECRWVLAEAGRTAHLDRAEVTAEVLLLSDVDGDTTDPRVPVDADQLAYVYFTSGSTGEPKGAMCEHAGMLNHLFAKVHDLGIGEGAVVSETAPQCFDISLWQLVSALLVGGRTVLVEQDVILDVQRFVDTLVEHRVQIAQLVPSYLETVLSYLEDSPRELPDLRCVSVTGEALKKELTERWFAAYPGVALANVYGLTETSDDTNHEVMTAVPVRDRVPLGPPVQNTHVYVVDQHLQPVPLGAPGEIVLSGVCVGRGYINDPERTAAAFGTDPHRPGRRLYRSGDFGRWLPEGKVEFLGRRDAQVKIRGFRIEIGEIENQLLRAPGVRDGAVVVTEDAAGKHLVAFHTGADRLSAEEFKEFLRRSLPHYMVPEHFHHCEALPLTGNGKTDKKALTALAAERTPVTRHVPPRTPTERHLAQQWAEVLGLPVDEIGRDADFFERGGTSLSAVKLILKLGRTITLRDVTGSPVLADLAALIDGRREERSGVLQRLATADGSRHGLVLFPYAGGGPVNFHAFAQALRAAGISTHAVQLPGHDVGADAGSFAGLEQTVKEVVAEIGELGLETVTLWGHSAGAAFAVHAALQLEEQGTRVHQVLVGARDLDPVEVLQADVAEISELSTEELKRRLSAQPAFHELDQLRPEHAAHVAEAYRHDVRVAAQYLADLQTAPPARRLSAPLTVVTARDDAGRVDHRRWHVVAEHVDRHEISGGGHYFLATHAAEAVTAVHPVR
;
A
#
# COMPACT_ATOMS: atom_id res chain seq x y z
N MET A 1 -63.87 -15.68 -15.70
CA MET A 1 -62.60 -14.91 -15.67
C MET A 1 -61.65 -15.53 -16.68
N ASN A 2 -61.21 -14.73 -17.67
CA ASN A 2 -60.60 -15.18 -18.92
C ASN A 2 -59.20 -15.79 -18.76
N ARG A 3 -59.00 -17.04 -19.22
CA ARG A 3 -57.69 -17.70 -19.32
C ARG A 3 -56.64 -16.88 -20.10
N SER A 4 -57.06 -15.99 -21.02
CA SER A 4 -56.14 -15.15 -21.81
C SER A 4 -55.54 -13.94 -21.06
N SER A 5 -56.11 -13.48 -19.95
CA SER A 5 -55.52 -12.39 -19.14
C SER A 5 -54.44 -12.93 -18.18
N ALA A 6 -54.65 -14.11 -17.61
CA ALA A 6 -53.66 -14.76 -16.75
C ALA A 6 -52.40 -15.18 -17.53
N GLN A 7 -52.58 -15.71 -18.76
CA GLN A 7 -51.47 -16.04 -19.65
C GLN A 7 -50.66 -14.81 -20.07
N ARG A 8 -51.33 -13.69 -20.38
CA ARG A 8 -50.68 -12.40 -20.66
C ARG A 8 -49.89 -11.84 -19.48
N ARG A 9 -50.49 -11.81 -18.28
CA ARG A 9 -49.76 -11.39 -17.07
C ARG A 9 -48.56 -12.27 -16.76
N ALA A 10 -48.70 -13.59 -16.90
CA ALA A 10 -47.60 -14.52 -16.69
C ALA A 10 -46.47 -14.37 -17.73
N PHE A 11 -46.80 -14.02 -18.98
CA PHE A 11 -45.79 -13.69 -20.00
C PHE A 11 -45.01 -12.44 -19.60
N TRP A 12 -45.70 -11.32 -19.34
CA TRP A 12 -45.04 -10.07 -18.98
C TRP A 12 -44.27 -10.15 -17.66
N SER A 13 -44.77 -10.88 -16.65
CA SER A 13 -44.02 -11.16 -15.41
C SER A 13 -42.69 -11.85 -15.71
N ARG A 14 -42.70 -12.91 -16.56
CA ARG A 14 -41.47 -13.62 -16.93
C ARG A 14 -40.51 -12.76 -17.75
N THR A 15 -41.01 -11.93 -18.66
CA THR A 15 -40.19 -11.02 -19.47
C THR A 15 -39.53 -9.94 -18.61
N LEU A 16 -40.18 -9.53 -17.52
CA LEU A 16 -39.62 -8.56 -16.56
C LEU A 16 -38.68 -9.24 -15.55
N GLU A 17 -38.94 -10.50 -15.20
CA GLU A 17 -38.05 -11.33 -14.36
C GLU A 17 -36.78 -11.77 -15.10
N SER A 18 -36.79 -11.79 -16.44
CA SER A 18 -35.72 -12.39 -17.25
C SER A 18 -34.46 -11.55 -17.42
N GLY A 19 -34.46 -10.26 -17.06
CA GLY A 19 -33.24 -9.45 -17.18
C GLY A 19 -33.38 -8.02 -16.69
N ALA A 20 -32.25 -7.43 -16.28
CA ALA A 20 -32.14 -6.00 -16.04
C ALA A 20 -32.13 -5.23 -17.37
N CYS A 21 -32.47 -3.94 -17.33
CA CYS A 21 -32.28 -3.01 -18.45
C CYS A 21 -30.88 -3.15 -19.06
N THR A 22 -30.76 -3.04 -20.39
CA THR A 22 -29.47 -3.06 -21.12
C THR A 22 -29.06 -1.63 -21.50
N PRO A 23 -28.49 -0.83 -20.55
CA PRO A 23 -28.12 0.55 -20.82
C PRO A 23 -26.88 0.62 -21.71
N ILE A 24 -26.85 1.59 -22.62
CA ILE A 24 -25.65 1.86 -23.43
C ILE A 24 -24.65 2.62 -22.56
N PRO A 25 -23.39 2.15 -22.43
CA PRO A 25 -22.33 2.90 -21.77
C PRO A 25 -22.18 4.33 -22.32
N PRO A 26 -22.15 5.39 -21.50
CA PRO A 26 -21.93 6.75 -22.00
C PRO A 26 -20.51 6.91 -22.56
N TRP A 27 -20.37 7.72 -23.62
CA TRP A 27 -19.08 8.04 -24.26
C TRP A 27 -18.87 9.56 -24.32
N PHE A 28 -18.44 10.14 -23.20
CA PHE A 28 -18.17 11.58 -23.07
C PHE A 28 -16.78 11.85 -22.49
N LEU A 29 -16.14 12.90 -22.99
CA LEU A 29 -14.95 13.47 -22.37
C LEU A 29 -15.30 14.03 -20.98
N PRO A 30 -14.40 14.00 -19.99
CA PRO A 30 -14.72 14.43 -18.64
C PRO A 30 -15.13 15.89 -18.53
N ASP A 31 -14.54 16.76 -19.36
CA ASP A 31 -14.86 18.19 -19.40
C ASP A 31 -16.05 18.52 -20.32
N ALA A 32 -16.65 17.50 -20.94
CA ALA A 32 -17.91 17.70 -21.64
C ALA A 32 -19.00 17.96 -20.59
N ASP A 33 -19.73 19.06 -20.73
CA ASP A 33 -20.97 19.34 -19.99
C ASP A 33 -22.15 19.05 -20.93
N PRO A 34 -22.52 17.76 -21.12
CA PRO A 34 -23.49 17.37 -22.13
C PRO A 34 -24.87 17.91 -21.74
N GLN A 35 -25.34 18.88 -22.53
CA GLN A 35 -26.62 19.52 -22.27
C GLN A 35 -27.79 18.60 -22.66
N PRO A 36 -28.90 18.60 -21.89
CA PRO A 36 -30.12 17.92 -22.29
C PRO A 36 -30.64 18.43 -23.64
N GLY A 37 -30.83 17.52 -24.57
CA GLY A 37 -31.21 17.81 -25.94
C GLY A 37 -31.48 16.54 -26.74
N VAL A 38 -32.01 16.69 -27.94
CA VAL A 38 -32.30 15.58 -28.84
C VAL A 38 -31.69 15.86 -30.20
N GLU A 39 -30.88 14.92 -30.67
CA GLU A 39 -30.30 14.94 -32.00
C GLU A 39 -30.70 13.69 -32.79
N VAL A 40 -30.50 13.76 -34.11
CA VAL A 40 -30.87 12.68 -35.04
C VAL A 40 -29.68 12.39 -35.96
N HIS A 41 -29.30 11.13 -36.05
CA HIS A 41 -28.36 10.64 -37.04
C HIS A 41 -29.05 9.68 -38.00
N GLU A 42 -28.95 9.94 -39.31
CA GLU A 42 -29.52 9.07 -40.34
C GLU A 42 -28.43 8.30 -41.10
N ARG A 43 -28.78 7.06 -41.45
CA ARG A 43 -27.95 6.16 -42.25
C ARG A 43 -28.79 5.46 -43.30
N GLU A 44 -28.37 5.56 -44.55
CA GLU A 44 -28.88 4.71 -45.62
C GLU A 44 -28.38 3.27 -45.42
N LEU A 45 -29.29 2.31 -45.55
CA LEU A 45 -29.01 0.87 -45.45
C LEU A 45 -29.08 0.22 -46.84
N PRO A 46 -28.46 -0.96 -47.03
CA PRO A 46 -28.51 -1.68 -48.30
C PRO A 46 -29.90 -2.31 -48.55
N GLY A 47 -30.90 -1.50 -48.87
CA GLY A 47 -32.32 -1.90 -48.91
C GLY A 47 -32.65 -3.07 -49.84
N ALA A 48 -31.98 -3.19 -50.98
CA ALA A 48 -32.16 -4.33 -51.88
C ALA A 48 -31.65 -5.64 -51.28
N ALA A 49 -30.49 -5.60 -50.62
CA ALA A 49 -29.90 -6.75 -49.95
C ALA A 49 -30.77 -7.18 -48.76
N LEU A 50 -31.26 -6.21 -47.96
CA LEU A 50 -32.17 -6.46 -46.84
C LEU A 50 -33.45 -7.18 -47.25
N ARG A 51 -34.10 -6.72 -48.33
CA ARG A 51 -35.31 -7.37 -48.85
C ARG A 51 -35.02 -8.80 -49.30
N LYS A 52 -33.91 -9.01 -50.02
CA LYS A 52 -33.48 -10.36 -50.44
C LYS A 52 -33.21 -11.28 -49.25
N THR A 53 -32.55 -10.78 -48.20
CA THR A 53 -32.31 -11.53 -46.96
C THR A 53 -33.61 -11.92 -46.26
N ALA A 54 -34.53 -10.96 -46.14
CA ALA A 54 -35.84 -11.17 -45.53
C ALA A 54 -36.68 -12.20 -46.32
N GLU A 55 -36.70 -12.09 -47.66
CA GLU A 55 -37.35 -13.05 -48.57
C GLU A 55 -36.75 -14.45 -48.43
N ALA A 56 -35.42 -14.58 -48.39
CA ALA A 56 -34.73 -15.86 -48.25
C ALA A 56 -35.04 -16.58 -46.93
N LEU A 57 -35.37 -15.82 -45.87
CA LEU A 57 -35.72 -16.35 -44.55
C LEU A 57 -37.24 -16.47 -44.32
N GLY A 58 -38.07 -15.95 -45.23
CA GLY A 58 -39.51 -15.92 -45.08
C GLY A 58 -39.98 -15.04 -43.90
N VAL A 59 -39.28 -13.94 -43.61
CA VAL A 59 -39.59 -13.02 -42.51
C VAL A 59 -39.77 -11.58 -43.00
N PRO A 60 -40.44 -10.69 -42.26
CA PRO A 60 -40.45 -9.26 -42.55
C PRO A 60 -39.05 -8.64 -42.48
N VAL A 61 -38.79 -7.60 -43.29
CA VAL A 61 -37.53 -6.84 -43.23
C VAL A 61 -37.27 -6.28 -41.82
N GLY A 62 -38.33 -5.82 -41.14
CA GLY A 62 -38.23 -5.33 -39.78
C GLY A 62 -37.70 -6.38 -38.78
N THR A 63 -37.95 -7.66 -39.01
CA THR A 63 -37.39 -8.74 -38.18
C THR A 63 -35.87 -8.88 -38.37
N VAL A 64 -35.37 -8.66 -39.59
CA VAL A 64 -33.91 -8.62 -39.86
C VAL A 64 -33.28 -7.42 -39.15
N VAL A 65 -33.95 -6.27 -39.16
CA VAL A 65 -33.51 -5.07 -38.43
C VAL A 65 -33.53 -5.29 -36.92
N LEU A 66 -34.54 -5.96 -36.35
CA LEU A 66 -34.58 -6.35 -34.95
C LEU A 66 -33.39 -7.25 -34.56
N ALA A 67 -33.06 -8.24 -35.41
CA ALA A 67 -31.90 -9.09 -35.18
C ALA A 67 -30.59 -8.28 -35.16
N ALA A 68 -30.43 -7.31 -36.07
CA ALA A 68 -29.27 -6.43 -36.10
C ALA A 68 -29.23 -5.50 -34.88
N HIS A 69 -30.39 -4.96 -34.46
CA HIS A 69 -30.52 -4.12 -33.28
C HIS A 69 -30.07 -4.82 -32.01
N VAL A 70 -30.57 -6.03 -31.79
CA VAL A 70 -30.18 -6.86 -30.64
C VAL A 70 -28.68 -7.19 -30.70
N LYS A 71 -28.13 -7.50 -31.89
CA LYS A 71 -26.69 -7.75 -32.05
C LYS A 71 -25.83 -6.53 -31.74
N VAL A 72 -26.24 -5.34 -32.20
CA VAL A 72 -25.51 -4.09 -31.95
C VAL A 72 -25.54 -3.74 -30.47
N LEU A 73 -26.70 -3.85 -29.82
CA LEU A 73 -26.82 -3.62 -28.38
C LEU A 73 -25.91 -4.58 -27.60
N ALA A 74 -25.98 -5.88 -27.88
CA ALA A 74 -25.10 -6.87 -27.26
C ALA A 74 -23.61 -6.53 -27.45
N ALA A 75 -23.21 -6.04 -28.63
CA ALA A 75 -21.83 -5.68 -28.89
C ALA A 75 -21.37 -4.42 -28.13
N VAL A 76 -22.23 -3.40 -27.98
CA VAL A 76 -21.86 -2.15 -27.29
C VAL A 76 -21.98 -2.24 -25.77
N THR A 77 -22.78 -3.18 -25.26
CA THR A 77 -22.94 -3.40 -23.81
C THR A 77 -22.15 -4.59 -23.28
N GLY A 78 -21.72 -5.51 -24.16
CA GLY A 78 -21.09 -6.77 -23.79
C GLY A 78 -22.06 -7.81 -23.20
N GLU A 79 -23.37 -7.57 -23.28
CA GLU A 79 -24.40 -8.45 -22.72
C GLU A 79 -24.81 -9.54 -23.73
N GLU A 80 -24.89 -10.80 -23.26
CA GLU A 80 -25.44 -11.90 -24.06
C GLU A 80 -26.98 -11.95 -24.02
N HIS A 81 -27.58 -11.29 -23.03
CA HIS A 81 -29.03 -11.12 -22.88
C HIS A 81 -29.39 -9.64 -23.02
N VAL A 82 -30.12 -9.30 -24.07
CA VAL A 82 -30.46 -7.90 -24.38
C VAL A 82 -31.93 -7.64 -24.09
N VAL A 83 -32.20 -6.56 -23.38
CA VAL A 83 -33.53 -6.00 -23.14
C VAL A 83 -33.61 -4.62 -23.77
N THR A 84 -34.54 -4.46 -24.71
CA THR A 84 -34.84 -3.19 -25.40
C THR A 84 -36.33 -2.97 -25.51
N GLY A 85 -36.77 -1.75 -25.75
CA GLY A 85 -38.15 -1.44 -26.08
C GLY A 85 -38.46 -1.79 -27.53
N TYR A 86 -39.64 -2.34 -27.76
CA TYR A 86 -40.19 -2.54 -29.09
C TYR A 86 -41.46 -1.71 -29.23
N LEU A 87 -41.53 -0.85 -30.25
CA LEU A 87 -42.70 -0.01 -30.44
C LEU A 87 -43.86 -0.79 -31.08
N ALA A 88 -44.93 -0.96 -30.32
CA ALA A 88 -46.24 -1.36 -30.80
C ALA A 88 -47.17 -0.13 -30.79
N ASP A 89 -48.25 -0.13 -29.99
CA ASP A 89 -49.04 1.08 -29.73
C ASP A 89 -48.32 2.01 -28.72
N SER A 90 -47.58 1.40 -27.80
CA SER A 90 -46.63 2.03 -26.88
C SER A 90 -45.35 1.17 -26.81
N PRO A 91 -44.22 1.70 -26.31
CA PRO A 91 -43.01 0.90 -26.09
C PRO A 91 -43.29 -0.23 -25.08
N VAL A 92 -42.89 -1.45 -25.42
CA VAL A 92 -42.99 -2.64 -24.56
C VAL A 92 -41.66 -3.38 -24.50
N PRO A 93 -41.30 -4.05 -23.40
CA PRO A 93 -40.02 -4.71 -23.28
C PRO A 93 -39.91 -5.90 -24.24
N CYS A 94 -38.79 -5.99 -24.91
CA CYS A 94 -38.40 -7.02 -25.87
C CYS A 94 -37.06 -7.59 -25.40
N SER A 95 -37.08 -8.83 -24.93
CA SER A 95 -35.94 -9.51 -24.31
C SER A 95 -35.50 -10.69 -25.20
N LEU A 96 -34.20 -10.76 -25.49
CA LEU A 96 -33.61 -11.78 -26.36
C LEU A 96 -32.22 -12.20 -25.88
N ASP A 97 -32.00 -13.52 -25.84
CA ASP A 97 -30.67 -14.11 -25.72
C ASP A 97 -29.96 -14.19 -27.08
N LEU A 98 -28.63 -14.02 -27.06
CA LEU A 98 -27.74 -14.18 -28.21
C LEU A 98 -26.80 -15.39 -28.04
N PRO A 99 -27.31 -16.63 -28.01
CA PRO A 99 -26.43 -17.79 -27.94
C PRO A 99 -25.55 -17.91 -29.18
N THR A 100 -24.49 -18.72 -29.09
CA THR A 100 -23.67 -19.08 -30.24
C THR A 100 -24.52 -19.70 -31.36
N GLY A 101 -24.31 -19.25 -32.60
CA GLY A 101 -25.12 -19.68 -33.74
C GLY A 101 -24.89 -18.83 -34.99
N SER A 102 -25.65 -19.12 -36.03
CA SER A 102 -25.60 -18.39 -37.31
C SER A 102 -26.43 -17.11 -37.28
N TRP A 103 -26.23 -16.23 -38.27
CA TRP A 103 -27.12 -15.09 -38.49
C TRP A 103 -28.57 -15.52 -38.73
N ARG A 104 -28.79 -16.63 -39.44
CA ARG A 104 -30.11 -17.24 -39.65
C ARG A 104 -30.79 -17.58 -38.32
N ASP A 105 -30.06 -18.20 -37.40
CA ASP A 105 -30.60 -18.56 -36.08
C ASP A 105 -31.04 -17.33 -35.29
N LEU A 106 -30.23 -16.26 -35.34
CA LEU A 106 -30.54 -15.00 -34.67
C LEU A 106 -31.79 -14.33 -35.27
N VAL A 107 -31.93 -14.29 -36.60
CA VAL A 107 -33.13 -13.72 -37.25
C VAL A 107 -34.38 -14.53 -36.93
N HIS A 108 -34.31 -15.86 -36.94
CA HIS A 108 -35.46 -16.69 -36.56
C HIS A 108 -35.82 -16.55 -35.07
N ARG A 109 -34.83 -16.30 -34.20
CA ARG A 109 -35.07 -15.99 -32.79
C ARG A 109 -35.76 -14.64 -32.63
N ALA A 110 -35.29 -13.61 -33.34
CA ALA A 110 -35.95 -12.31 -33.42
C ALA A 110 -37.40 -12.44 -33.88
N ARG A 111 -37.65 -13.30 -34.88
CA ARG A 111 -39.01 -13.57 -35.37
C ARG A 111 -39.91 -14.19 -34.30
N ARG A 112 -39.40 -15.15 -33.52
CA ARG A 112 -40.14 -15.78 -32.43
C ARG A 112 -40.48 -14.77 -31.35
N ALA A 113 -39.50 -13.98 -30.91
CA ALA A 113 -39.72 -12.93 -29.93
C ALA A 113 -40.79 -11.92 -30.39
N GLU A 114 -40.72 -11.47 -31.65
CA GLU A 114 -41.72 -10.56 -32.22
C GLU A 114 -43.13 -11.17 -32.24
N ASN A 115 -43.26 -12.44 -32.63
CA ASN A 115 -44.55 -13.14 -32.65
C ASN A 115 -45.12 -13.32 -31.23
N ASP A 116 -44.28 -13.69 -30.27
CA ASP A 116 -44.67 -13.87 -28.87
C ASP A 116 -45.12 -12.54 -28.26
N LEU A 117 -44.40 -11.44 -28.51
CA LEU A 117 -44.81 -10.10 -28.08
C LEU A 117 -46.19 -9.74 -28.65
N ARG A 118 -46.37 -9.87 -29.98
CA ARG A 118 -47.63 -9.53 -30.65
C ARG A 118 -48.81 -10.37 -30.14
N ALA A 119 -48.59 -11.64 -29.79
CA ALA A 119 -49.64 -12.51 -29.25
C ALA A 119 -50.11 -12.10 -27.84
N HIS A 120 -49.32 -11.30 -27.11
CA HIS A 120 -49.59 -10.92 -25.72
C HIS A 120 -49.86 -9.42 -25.50
N LEU A 121 -50.03 -8.65 -26.59
CA LEU A 121 -50.45 -7.25 -26.53
C LEU A 121 -51.96 -7.08 -26.20
N PRO A 122 -52.38 -5.93 -25.64
CA PRO A 122 -51.54 -4.84 -25.13
C PRO A 122 -50.77 -5.29 -23.86
N ALA A 123 -49.64 -4.62 -23.58
CA ALA A 123 -48.84 -4.96 -22.41
C ALA A 123 -49.53 -4.50 -21.11
N GLU A 124 -49.50 -5.34 -20.08
CA GLU A 124 -49.97 -5.03 -18.72
C GLU A 124 -48.75 -4.77 -17.83
N LEU A 125 -48.07 -3.62 -18.05
CA LEU A 125 -46.89 -3.21 -17.27
C LEU A 125 -47.32 -2.41 -16.04
N ALA A 126 -46.76 -2.74 -14.88
CA ALA A 126 -46.98 -2.00 -13.64
C ALA A 126 -45.96 -0.86 -13.41
N GLN A 127 -44.84 -0.90 -14.14
CA GLN A 127 -43.72 0.03 -14.06
C GLN A 127 -43.66 0.90 -15.31
N ASP A 128 -43.00 2.06 -15.20
CA ASP A 128 -42.77 2.94 -16.34
C ASP A 128 -41.83 2.23 -17.35
N PRO A 129 -42.17 2.18 -18.66
CA PRO A 129 -41.27 1.68 -19.69
C PRO A 129 -39.83 2.21 -19.63
N ALA A 130 -39.61 3.47 -19.23
CA ALA A 130 -38.27 4.05 -19.10
C ALA A 130 -37.43 3.44 -17.96
N GLU A 131 -38.07 2.81 -16.96
CA GLU A 131 -37.38 2.06 -15.91
C GLU A 131 -36.97 0.65 -16.36
N LEU A 132 -37.56 0.15 -17.45
CA LEU A 132 -37.41 -1.22 -17.93
C LEU A 132 -36.35 -1.35 -19.02
N PHE A 133 -36.22 -0.34 -19.88
CA PHE A 133 -35.26 -0.32 -20.99
C PHE A 133 -34.91 1.12 -21.38
N ASP A 134 -33.67 1.31 -21.81
CA ASP A 134 -33.11 2.63 -22.16
C ASP A 134 -33.07 2.88 -23.69
N THR A 135 -33.45 1.87 -24.48
CA THR A 135 -33.44 1.91 -25.95
C THR A 135 -34.78 1.46 -26.51
N VAL A 136 -35.20 2.00 -27.65
CA VAL A 136 -36.45 1.61 -28.32
C VAL A 136 -36.24 1.40 -29.82
N LEU A 137 -36.66 0.25 -30.33
CA LEU A 137 -36.78 -0.03 -31.76
C LEU A 137 -38.17 0.34 -32.28
N ASP A 138 -38.22 1.20 -33.29
CA ASP A 138 -39.42 1.64 -33.99
C ASP A 138 -39.38 1.20 -35.46
N LEU A 139 -40.20 0.21 -35.80
CA LEU A 139 -40.33 -0.30 -37.16
C LEU A 139 -41.51 0.32 -37.93
N THR A 140 -42.18 1.33 -37.35
CA THR A 140 -43.32 2.02 -37.97
C THR A 140 -42.88 3.22 -38.81
N GLY A 141 -41.67 3.73 -38.59
CA GLY A 141 -41.05 4.77 -39.40
C GLY A 141 -39.89 5.46 -38.70
N THR A 142 -39.49 6.60 -39.25
CA THR A 142 -38.33 7.37 -38.79
C THR A 142 -38.70 8.67 -38.13
N SER A 143 -39.95 9.01 -37.80
CA SER A 143 -40.35 10.35 -37.32
C SER A 143 -40.68 10.47 -35.83
N GLY A 144 -40.68 9.37 -35.07
CA GLY A 144 -41.11 9.41 -33.66
C GLY A 144 -40.08 10.02 -32.70
N GLU A 145 -40.56 10.60 -31.60
CA GLU A 145 -39.75 11.28 -30.58
C GLU A 145 -38.96 10.30 -29.70
N VAL A 146 -37.82 10.73 -29.16
CA VAL A 146 -36.99 9.88 -28.28
C VAL A 146 -37.61 9.71 -26.89
N GLY A 147 -38.39 10.68 -26.40
CA GLY A 147 -38.98 10.62 -25.06
C GLY A 147 -37.92 10.60 -23.94
N GLU A 148 -38.13 9.75 -22.94
CA GLU A 148 -37.20 9.61 -21.80
C GLU A 148 -36.03 8.67 -22.05
N PHE A 149 -36.11 7.83 -23.10
CA PHE A 149 -35.10 6.84 -23.49
C PHE A 149 -33.79 7.51 -23.95
N ALA A 150 -32.65 6.86 -23.76
CA ALA A 150 -31.39 7.33 -24.32
C ALA A 150 -31.35 7.29 -25.85
N LEU A 151 -31.94 6.26 -26.47
CA LEU A 151 -31.89 6.03 -27.92
C LEU A 151 -33.18 5.43 -28.48
N ARG A 152 -33.73 6.07 -29.52
CA ARG A 152 -34.77 5.51 -30.40
C ARG A 152 -34.20 5.23 -31.77
N VAL A 153 -34.33 3.97 -32.21
CA VAL A 153 -33.88 3.49 -33.52
C VAL A 153 -35.11 3.30 -34.41
N GLY A 154 -35.35 4.25 -35.32
CA GLY A 154 -36.42 4.19 -36.31
C GLY A 154 -35.95 3.58 -37.63
N PHE A 155 -36.78 2.77 -38.29
CA PHE A 155 -36.50 2.22 -39.62
C PHE A 155 -37.68 2.40 -40.56
N ASP A 156 -37.41 2.96 -41.75
CA ASP A 156 -38.38 3.02 -42.85
C ASP A 156 -38.01 2.01 -43.94
N ALA A 157 -38.86 0.99 -44.12
CA ALA A 157 -38.67 -0.04 -45.13
C ALA A 157 -38.77 0.48 -46.58
N GLY A 158 -39.49 1.59 -46.80
CA GLY A 158 -39.67 2.21 -48.11
C GLY A 158 -38.39 2.87 -48.61
N SER A 159 -37.84 3.79 -47.81
CA SER A 159 -36.58 4.48 -48.13
C SER A 159 -35.32 3.70 -47.75
N ALA A 160 -35.43 2.63 -46.96
CA ALA A 160 -34.31 1.89 -46.37
C ALA A 160 -33.38 2.77 -45.53
N VAL A 161 -33.96 3.74 -44.81
CA VAL A 161 -33.24 4.66 -43.91
C VAL A 161 -33.39 4.20 -42.46
N LEU A 162 -32.27 4.19 -41.74
CA LEU A 162 -32.20 4.03 -40.29
C LEU A 162 -32.00 5.41 -39.64
N SER A 163 -32.85 5.76 -38.69
CA SER A 163 -32.79 7.01 -37.92
C SER A 163 -32.50 6.71 -36.46
N LEU A 164 -31.37 7.18 -35.94
CA LEU A 164 -31.01 7.10 -34.53
C LEU A 164 -31.30 8.46 -33.89
N ARG A 165 -32.41 8.58 -33.16
CA ARG A 165 -32.70 9.75 -32.32
C ARG A 165 -32.21 9.50 -30.92
N TYR A 166 -31.41 10.40 -30.38
CA TYR A 166 -30.75 10.17 -29.09
C TYR A 166 -30.76 11.42 -28.23
N ARG A 167 -30.67 11.19 -26.92
CA ARG A 167 -30.49 12.22 -25.91
C ARG A 167 -29.02 12.62 -25.81
N THR A 168 -28.72 13.90 -26.01
CA THR A 168 -27.34 14.43 -26.02
C THR A 168 -26.71 14.45 -24.62
N ASP A 169 -27.52 14.38 -23.56
CA ASP A 169 -27.07 14.19 -22.17
C ASP A 169 -26.70 12.73 -21.84
N ARG A 170 -26.99 11.78 -22.74
CA ARG A 170 -26.79 10.34 -22.52
C ARG A 170 -25.82 9.70 -23.51
N LEU A 171 -25.85 10.13 -24.77
CA LEU A 171 -25.01 9.63 -25.85
C LEU A 171 -24.37 10.77 -26.63
N SER A 172 -23.11 10.61 -27.03
CA SER A 172 -22.42 11.58 -27.89
C SER A 172 -22.67 11.32 -29.37
N ALA A 173 -22.59 12.37 -30.19
CA ALA A 173 -22.78 12.27 -31.64
C ALA A 173 -21.81 11.27 -32.30
N ASP A 174 -20.56 11.25 -31.83
CA ASP A 174 -19.51 10.33 -32.27
C ASP A 174 -19.86 8.86 -31.95
N GLN A 175 -20.37 8.60 -30.75
CA GLN A 175 -20.86 7.28 -30.35
C GLN A 175 -22.02 6.82 -31.23
N VAL A 176 -23.03 7.67 -31.44
CA VAL A 176 -24.20 7.33 -32.27
C VAL A 176 -23.80 7.15 -33.75
N HIS A 177 -22.85 7.93 -34.24
CA HIS A 177 -22.30 7.77 -35.57
C HIS A 177 -21.68 6.36 -35.75
N ARG A 178 -20.81 5.93 -34.83
CA ARG A 178 -20.25 4.57 -34.84
C ARG A 178 -21.32 3.49 -34.74
N MET A 179 -22.28 3.66 -33.83
CA MET A 179 -23.40 2.72 -33.70
C MET A 179 -24.16 2.54 -35.02
N SER A 180 -24.46 3.64 -35.73
CA SER A 180 -25.10 3.57 -37.06
C SER A 180 -24.29 2.75 -38.08
N GLY A 181 -22.96 2.80 -37.98
CA GLY A 181 -22.02 1.96 -38.73
C GLY A 181 -22.15 0.49 -38.36
N TYR A 182 -22.27 0.16 -37.06
CA TYR A 182 -22.45 -1.21 -36.60
C TYR A 182 -23.75 -1.84 -37.10
N TYR A 183 -24.85 -1.08 -37.14
CA TYR A 183 -26.11 -1.55 -37.75
C TYR A 183 -25.91 -1.90 -39.21
N ARG A 184 -25.28 -1.01 -39.97
CA ARG A 184 -25.01 -1.24 -41.38
C ARG A 184 -24.14 -2.50 -41.58
N ALA A 185 -23.07 -2.65 -40.80
CA ALA A 185 -22.17 -3.79 -40.86
C ALA A 185 -22.90 -5.11 -40.55
N ALA A 186 -23.69 -5.16 -39.47
CA ALA A 186 -24.47 -6.36 -39.12
C ALA A 186 -25.40 -6.80 -40.26
N LEU A 187 -26.08 -5.83 -40.89
CA LEU A 187 -27.00 -6.09 -41.99
C LEU A 187 -26.28 -6.53 -43.28
N GLU A 188 -25.11 -5.96 -43.57
CA GLU A 188 -24.25 -6.39 -44.69
C GLU A 188 -23.70 -7.81 -44.46
N LEU A 189 -23.33 -8.16 -43.23
CA LEU A 189 -22.89 -9.51 -42.86
C LEU A 189 -24.00 -10.54 -43.06
N MET A 190 -25.22 -10.25 -42.58
CA MET A 190 -26.39 -11.12 -42.80
C MET A 190 -26.71 -11.30 -44.30
N ALA A 191 -26.52 -10.26 -45.12
CA ALA A 191 -26.75 -10.34 -46.56
C ALA A 191 -25.66 -11.11 -47.31
N THR A 192 -24.45 -11.18 -46.75
CA THR A 192 -23.30 -11.87 -47.35
C THR A 192 -23.37 -13.36 -47.11
N ASP A 193 -23.54 -13.79 -45.86
CA ASP A 193 -23.64 -15.20 -45.48
C ASP A 193 -24.52 -15.38 -44.23
N LEU A 194 -25.70 -15.97 -44.45
CA LEU A 194 -26.67 -16.22 -43.38
C LEU A 194 -26.29 -17.38 -42.45
N ASP A 195 -25.46 -18.29 -42.93
CA ASP A 195 -25.09 -19.50 -42.20
C ASP A 195 -23.75 -19.31 -41.45
N ALA A 196 -23.05 -18.20 -41.71
CA ALA A 196 -21.90 -17.77 -40.91
C ALA A 196 -22.28 -17.47 -39.46
N ALA A 197 -21.35 -17.75 -38.55
CA ALA A 197 -21.51 -17.47 -37.12
C ALA A 197 -21.63 -15.96 -36.87
N HIS A 198 -22.68 -15.52 -36.17
CA HIS A 198 -22.90 -14.09 -35.90
C HIS A 198 -21.86 -13.49 -34.94
N ALA A 199 -21.13 -14.35 -34.21
CA ALA A 199 -20.01 -13.95 -33.35
C ALA A 199 -18.71 -13.70 -34.13
N GLY A 200 -18.56 -14.22 -35.36
CA GLY A 200 -17.29 -14.15 -36.10
C GLY A 200 -17.12 -12.93 -37.01
N GLY A 201 -18.18 -12.15 -37.24
CA GLY A 201 -18.14 -10.96 -38.10
C GLY A 201 -17.83 -9.69 -37.31
N THR A 202 -16.88 -8.87 -37.80
CA THR A 202 -16.57 -7.58 -37.17
C THR A 202 -17.63 -6.53 -37.52
N LEU A 203 -18.11 -5.82 -36.51
CA LEU A 203 -19.01 -4.66 -36.68
C LEU A 203 -18.23 -3.35 -36.86
N LEU A 204 -16.95 -3.33 -36.46
CA LEU A 204 -16.12 -2.13 -36.42
C LEU A 204 -15.75 -1.70 -37.84
N SER A 205 -15.71 -0.39 -38.06
CA SER A 205 -15.17 0.15 -39.30
C SER A 205 -13.65 -0.10 -39.38
N ALA A 206 -13.09 -0.06 -40.59
CA ALA A 206 -11.64 -0.15 -40.77
C ALA A 206 -10.89 0.98 -40.04
N GLU A 207 -11.51 2.17 -39.96
CA GLU A 207 -10.98 3.34 -39.27
C GLU A 207 -10.95 3.14 -37.75
N GLU A 208 -12.06 2.72 -37.14
CA GLU A 208 -12.11 2.43 -35.71
C GLU A 208 -11.15 1.30 -35.31
N ARG A 209 -11.09 0.25 -36.14
CA ARG A 209 -10.15 -0.85 -35.92
C ARG A 209 -8.70 -0.36 -36.01
N ARG A 210 -8.36 0.52 -36.95
CA ARG A 210 -7.02 1.12 -37.04
C ARG A 210 -6.72 1.98 -35.81
N PHE A 211 -7.69 2.80 -35.39
CA PHE A 211 -7.57 3.65 -34.21
C PHE A 211 -7.25 2.81 -32.97
N GLN A 212 -8.03 1.76 -32.70
CA GLN A 212 -7.79 0.90 -31.54
C GLN A 212 -6.47 0.10 -31.61
N LEU A 213 -6.10 -0.40 -32.79
CA LEU A 213 -4.92 -1.26 -32.93
C LEU A 213 -3.59 -0.51 -33.03
N VAL A 214 -3.61 0.75 -33.48
CA VAL A 214 -2.42 1.53 -33.81
C VAL A 214 -2.34 2.82 -33.00
N GLU A 215 -3.42 3.59 -32.94
CA GLU A 215 -3.39 4.95 -32.36
C GLU A 215 -3.54 4.95 -30.84
N LEU A 216 -4.16 3.92 -30.27
CA LEU A 216 -4.21 3.69 -28.82
C LEU A 216 -3.03 2.88 -28.27
N ALA A 217 -2.08 2.48 -29.12
CA ALA A 217 -0.88 1.79 -28.67
C ALA A 217 0.04 2.75 -27.89
N GLY A 218 0.82 2.18 -26.97
CA GLY A 218 1.86 2.93 -26.29
C GLY A 218 2.92 3.43 -27.29
N PRO A 219 3.54 4.60 -27.03
CA PRO A 219 4.47 5.21 -27.96
C PRO A 219 5.66 4.29 -28.25
N GLU A 220 6.04 4.17 -29.52
CA GLU A 220 7.24 3.43 -29.91
C GLU A 220 8.50 4.19 -29.47
N ARG A 221 9.38 3.51 -28.72
CA ARG A 221 10.69 4.03 -28.34
C ARG A 221 11.76 2.98 -28.57
N GLU A 222 12.83 3.38 -29.23
CA GLU A 222 13.99 2.53 -29.39
C GLU A 222 14.64 2.25 -28.04
N LEU A 223 14.84 0.98 -27.73
CA LEU A 223 15.59 0.57 -26.54
C LEU A 223 17.08 0.58 -26.87
N PRO A 224 17.95 1.02 -25.93
CA PRO A 224 19.38 0.95 -26.14
C PRO A 224 19.81 -0.52 -26.28
N ASP A 225 20.84 -0.76 -27.09
CA ASP A 225 21.49 -2.06 -27.17
C ASP A 225 22.45 -2.26 -25.99
N ALA A 226 21.86 -2.31 -24.80
CA ALA A 226 22.53 -2.55 -23.53
C ALA A 226 21.55 -3.23 -22.57
N ARG A 227 22.08 -3.83 -21.50
CA ARG A 227 21.32 -4.40 -20.37
C ARG A 227 21.50 -3.54 -19.12
N VAL A 228 20.65 -3.77 -18.14
CA VAL A 228 20.64 -3.01 -16.88
C VAL A 228 22.03 -2.95 -16.25
N HIS A 229 22.74 -4.07 -16.15
CA HIS A 229 24.07 -4.10 -15.54
C HIS A 229 25.11 -3.29 -16.35
N GLU A 230 25.05 -3.31 -17.68
CA GLU A 230 25.96 -2.53 -18.54
C GLU A 230 25.71 -1.02 -18.44
N LEU A 231 24.44 -0.62 -18.30
CA LEU A 231 24.07 0.78 -18.04
C LEU A 231 24.58 1.24 -16.67
N VAL A 232 24.52 0.36 -15.66
CA VAL A 232 25.09 0.63 -14.33
C VAL A 232 26.62 0.73 -14.42
N GLU A 233 27.30 -0.18 -15.12
CA GLU A 233 28.75 -0.12 -15.36
C GLU A 233 29.18 1.18 -16.07
N GLU A 234 28.35 1.70 -16.98
CA GLU A 234 28.58 2.99 -17.59
C GLU A 234 28.55 4.14 -16.56
N ARG A 235 27.62 4.08 -15.60
CA ARG A 235 27.59 5.03 -14.48
C ARG A 235 28.80 4.87 -13.57
N VAL A 236 29.22 3.64 -13.27
CA VAL A 236 30.43 3.35 -12.48
C VAL A 236 31.66 3.99 -13.11
N ARG A 237 31.80 3.92 -14.44
CA ARG A 237 32.92 4.55 -15.16
C ARG A 237 32.90 6.08 -15.09
N ARG A 238 31.72 6.71 -15.10
CA ARG A 238 31.58 8.17 -15.10
C ARG A 238 31.61 8.80 -13.70
N HIS A 239 30.94 8.16 -12.74
CA HIS A 239 30.71 8.67 -11.39
C HIS A 239 30.89 7.57 -10.33
N PRO A 240 32.10 6.99 -10.21
CA PRO A 240 32.32 5.82 -9.36
C PRO A 240 32.07 6.07 -7.87
N ASP A 241 32.30 7.31 -7.42
CA ASP A 241 32.25 7.68 -6.00
C ASP A 241 30.89 8.31 -5.61
N ALA A 242 29.94 8.41 -6.56
CA ALA A 242 28.56 8.77 -6.25
C ALA A 242 27.87 7.64 -5.48
N ILE A 243 26.92 7.98 -4.61
CA ILE A 243 26.15 6.99 -3.84
C ILE A 243 25.14 6.33 -4.76
N ALA A 244 25.12 4.99 -4.79
CA ALA A 244 24.18 4.19 -5.56
C ALA A 244 23.04 3.66 -4.67
N ALA A 245 23.35 3.22 -3.45
CA ALA A 245 22.38 2.58 -2.57
C ALA A 245 22.64 2.91 -1.11
N VAL A 246 21.56 3.00 -0.34
CA VAL A 246 21.57 3.26 1.11
C VAL A 246 20.70 2.24 1.81
N HIS A 247 21.18 1.68 2.92
CA HIS A 247 20.43 0.82 3.82
C HIS A 247 20.85 1.14 5.25
N ARG A 248 19.91 1.64 6.06
CA ARG A 248 20.19 2.18 7.40
C ARG A 248 21.30 3.26 7.33
N ASP A 249 22.31 3.13 8.19
CA ASP A 249 23.48 4.01 8.28
C ASP A 249 24.56 3.71 7.23
N ARG A 250 24.39 2.66 6.42
CA ARG A 250 25.36 2.25 5.40
C ARG A 250 24.97 2.76 4.02
N ALA A 251 25.95 3.31 3.31
CA ALA A 251 25.82 3.72 1.91
C ALA A 251 26.92 3.08 1.08
N TRP A 252 26.56 2.58 -0.11
CA TRP A 252 27.51 2.12 -1.12
C TRP A 252 27.57 3.08 -2.28
N THR A 253 28.81 3.37 -2.71
CA THR A 253 29.04 4.05 -3.98
C THR A 253 28.74 3.12 -5.16
N TYR A 254 28.60 3.69 -6.36
CA TYR A 254 28.51 2.90 -7.60
C TYR A 254 29.68 1.92 -7.73
N ARG A 255 30.90 2.36 -7.41
CA ARG A 255 32.08 1.49 -7.40
C ARG A 255 31.92 0.32 -6.45
N GLN A 256 31.58 0.57 -5.19
CA GLN A 256 31.47 -0.49 -4.17
C GLN A 256 30.37 -1.50 -4.52
N LEU A 257 29.22 -1.02 -4.99
CA LEU A 257 28.13 -1.88 -5.44
C LEU A 257 28.57 -2.74 -6.64
N ASN A 258 29.28 -2.16 -7.61
CA ASN A 258 29.74 -2.87 -8.79
C ASN A 258 30.80 -3.92 -8.46
N GLU A 259 31.80 -3.56 -7.63
CA GLU A 259 32.83 -4.49 -7.17
C GLU A 259 32.21 -5.70 -6.44
N ARG A 260 31.22 -5.45 -5.57
CA ARG A 260 30.49 -6.51 -4.87
C ARG A 260 29.69 -7.40 -5.83
N ALA A 261 28.97 -6.80 -6.78
CA ALA A 261 28.23 -7.54 -7.80
C ALA A 261 29.15 -8.37 -8.70
N ASN A 262 30.34 -7.85 -9.03
CA ASN A 262 31.34 -8.56 -9.82
C ASN A 262 31.88 -9.79 -9.09
N GLN A 263 32.17 -9.70 -7.79
CA GLN A 263 32.59 -10.85 -6.99
C GLN A 263 31.53 -11.97 -7.00
N ILE A 264 30.26 -11.59 -6.85
CA ILE A 264 29.14 -12.54 -6.93
C ILE A 264 29.06 -13.18 -8.31
N ALA A 265 29.20 -12.38 -9.38
CA ALA A 265 29.17 -12.88 -10.74
C ALA A 265 30.31 -13.88 -11.01
N HIS A 266 31.54 -13.56 -10.63
CA HIS A 266 32.69 -14.48 -10.76
C HIS A 266 32.51 -15.75 -9.94
N ALA A 267 32.02 -15.65 -8.70
CA ALA A 267 31.76 -16.83 -7.87
C ALA A 267 30.72 -17.79 -8.48
N LEU A 268 29.71 -17.26 -9.19
CA LEU A 268 28.74 -18.05 -9.94
C LEU A 268 29.37 -18.67 -11.20
N LEU A 269 30.15 -17.90 -11.95
CA LEU A 269 30.83 -18.36 -13.17
C LEU A 269 31.86 -19.45 -12.88
N ASP A 270 32.63 -19.33 -11.80
CA ASP A 270 33.62 -20.32 -11.36
C ASP A 270 32.99 -21.68 -11.01
N ARG A 271 31.71 -21.66 -10.61
CA ARG A 271 30.91 -22.87 -10.36
C ARG A 271 30.22 -23.41 -11.61
N GLY A 272 30.37 -22.72 -12.73
CA GLY A 272 29.84 -23.12 -14.02
C GLY A 272 28.39 -22.73 -14.23
N LEU A 273 27.96 -21.56 -13.72
CA LEU A 273 26.69 -20.95 -14.12
C LEU A 273 26.64 -20.80 -15.64
N GLY A 274 25.61 -21.36 -16.26
CA GLY A 274 25.33 -21.27 -17.68
C GLY A 274 24.42 -20.09 -18.05
N ARG A 275 24.25 -19.90 -19.36
CA ARG A 275 23.32 -18.92 -19.92
C ARG A 275 21.89 -19.22 -19.49
N GLU A 276 21.19 -18.23 -18.92
CA GLU A 276 19.82 -18.34 -18.38
C GLU A 276 19.64 -19.33 -17.21
N ASP A 277 20.71 -19.88 -16.64
CA ASP A 277 20.58 -20.71 -15.44
C ASP A 277 19.90 -19.90 -14.33
N VAL A 278 18.91 -20.51 -13.68
CA VAL A 278 18.16 -19.86 -12.59
C VAL A 278 19.00 -19.81 -11.33
N VAL A 279 19.13 -18.60 -10.76
CA VAL A 279 19.80 -18.34 -9.49
C VAL A 279 18.79 -17.80 -8.50
N ALA A 280 18.52 -18.58 -7.46
CA ALA A 280 17.69 -18.11 -6.35
C ALA A 280 18.48 -17.20 -5.42
N VAL A 281 17.88 -16.11 -4.97
CA VAL A 281 18.46 -15.20 -3.98
C VAL A 281 17.58 -15.19 -2.75
N VAL A 282 18.18 -15.58 -1.61
CA VAL A 282 17.53 -15.75 -0.31
C VAL A 282 18.23 -14.85 0.71
N THR A 283 17.76 -13.60 0.83
CA THR A 283 18.39 -12.58 1.68
C THR A 283 17.33 -11.70 2.32
N ASP A 284 17.68 -10.93 3.35
CA ASP A 284 16.86 -9.78 3.75
C ASP A 284 16.99 -8.65 2.73
N ARG A 285 16.15 -7.60 2.88
CA ARG A 285 16.28 -6.36 2.09
C ARG A 285 17.51 -5.58 2.55
N ASN A 286 18.62 -5.73 1.85
CA ASN A 286 19.89 -5.09 2.19
C ASN A 286 20.73 -4.82 0.94
N LEU A 287 21.92 -4.24 1.13
CA LEU A 287 22.82 -3.89 0.02
C LEU A 287 23.33 -5.13 -0.75
N ASP A 288 23.50 -6.26 -0.05
CA ASP A 288 23.93 -7.53 -0.66
C ASP A 288 22.85 -8.14 -1.55
N TRP A 289 21.56 -7.94 -1.25
CA TRP A 289 20.47 -8.28 -2.16
C TRP A 289 20.60 -7.55 -3.50
N MET A 290 20.82 -6.23 -3.46
CA MET A 290 21.02 -5.44 -4.68
C MET A 290 22.23 -5.91 -5.48
N ALA A 291 23.37 -6.15 -4.81
CA ALA A 291 24.56 -6.68 -5.47
C ALA A 291 24.34 -8.08 -6.04
N SER A 292 23.54 -8.92 -5.38
CA SER A 292 23.19 -10.26 -5.87
C SER A 292 22.39 -10.19 -7.15
N VAL A 293 21.38 -9.32 -7.23
CA VAL A 293 20.59 -9.11 -8.46
C VAL A 293 21.49 -8.67 -9.62
N LEU A 294 22.35 -7.68 -9.41
CA LEU A 294 23.29 -7.22 -10.44
C LEU A 294 24.32 -8.29 -10.81
N GLY A 295 24.81 -9.05 -9.83
CA GLY A 295 25.78 -10.14 -10.04
C GLY A 295 25.20 -11.27 -10.89
N VAL A 296 23.94 -11.65 -10.64
CA VAL A 296 23.23 -12.64 -11.47
C VAL A 296 23.10 -12.15 -12.91
N PHE A 297 22.72 -10.88 -13.12
CA PHE A 297 22.62 -10.31 -14.47
C PHE A 297 23.98 -10.25 -15.17
N LYS A 298 25.05 -9.86 -14.46
CA LYS A 298 26.43 -9.81 -14.98
C LYS A 298 26.98 -11.18 -15.35
N ALA A 299 26.53 -12.23 -14.68
CA ALA A 299 26.91 -13.61 -14.97
C ALA A 299 26.06 -14.25 -16.09
N GLY A 300 25.05 -13.54 -16.61
CA GLY A 300 24.14 -14.04 -17.65
C GLY A 300 23.10 -15.05 -17.13
N GLY A 301 22.89 -15.09 -15.82
CA GLY A 301 21.89 -15.93 -15.16
C GLY A 301 20.52 -15.26 -15.05
N CYS A 302 19.53 -16.04 -14.61
CA CYS A 302 18.16 -15.61 -14.39
C CYS A 302 17.86 -15.47 -12.90
N TYR A 303 17.47 -14.27 -12.47
CA TYR A 303 17.18 -13.95 -11.07
C TYR A 303 15.85 -14.57 -10.59
N LEU A 304 15.87 -15.25 -9.45
CA LEU A 304 14.68 -15.79 -8.77
C LEU A 304 14.66 -15.34 -7.30
N PRO A 305 13.79 -14.40 -6.91
CA PRO A 305 13.64 -14.02 -5.50
C PRO A 305 12.96 -15.13 -4.70
N VAL A 306 13.49 -15.38 -3.50
CA VAL A 306 12.89 -16.28 -2.53
C VAL A 306 12.99 -15.65 -1.14
N GLU A 307 11.84 -15.34 -0.54
CA GLU A 307 11.82 -14.77 0.81
C GLU A 307 12.37 -15.79 1.82
N PRO A 308 13.30 -15.37 2.71
CA PRO A 308 13.93 -16.27 3.67
C PRO A 308 12.94 -16.85 4.68
N ASP A 309 11.86 -16.14 4.97
CA ASP A 309 10.84 -16.54 5.95
C ASP A 309 9.71 -17.39 5.34
N PHE A 310 9.76 -17.71 4.04
CA PHE A 310 8.78 -18.61 3.45
C PHE A 310 8.87 -20.03 4.05
N PRO A 311 7.75 -20.76 4.15
CA PRO A 311 7.78 -22.14 4.61
C PRO A 311 8.75 -22.99 3.78
N ALA A 312 9.50 -23.87 4.43
CA ALA A 312 10.50 -24.72 3.78
C ALA A 312 9.94 -25.50 2.57
N GLU A 313 8.70 -26.01 2.68
CA GLU A 313 8.04 -26.72 1.58
C GLU A 313 7.79 -25.81 0.35
N ARG A 314 7.44 -24.54 0.59
CA ARG A 314 7.24 -23.53 -0.46
C ARG A 314 8.56 -23.24 -1.17
N ILE A 315 9.63 -23.01 -0.41
CA ILE A 315 10.99 -22.81 -0.95
C ILE A 315 11.38 -24.03 -1.80
N ALA A 316 11.25 -25.24 -1.26
CA ALA A 316 11.61 -26.47 -1.96
C ALA A 316 10.82 -26.62 -3.28
N ARG A 317 9.54 -26.29 -3.27
CA ARG A 317 8.68 -26.39 -4.46
C ARG A 317 9.04 -25.36 -5.52
N THR A 318 9.28 -24.12 -5.13
CA THR A 318 9.75 -23.05 -6.02
C THR A 318 11.05 -23.47 -6.70
N LEU A 319 12.05 -23.89 -5.93
CA LEU A 319 13.36 -24.28 -6.45
C LEU A 319 13.30 -25.53 -7.35
N ARG A 320 12.52 -26.55 -6.98
CA ARG A 320 12.33 -27.72 -7.84
C ARG A 320 11.65 -27.36 -9.16
N ARG A 321 10.63 -26.50 -9.12
CA ARG A 321 9.85 -26.14 -10.31
C ARG A 321 10.64 -25.28 -11.28
N SER A 322 11.52 -24.41 -10.79
CA SER A 322 12.44 -23.65 -11.62
C SER A 322 13.71 -24.39 -11.99
N GLU A 323 13.85 -25.67 -11.58
CA GLU A 323 15.09 -26.46 -11.74
C GLU A 323 16.33 -25.69 -11.24
N CYS A 324 16.14 -24.89 -10.18
CA CYS A 324 17.17 -24.00 -9.66
C CYS A 324 18.33 -24.80 -9.07
N ARG A 325 19.52 -24.58 -9.62
CA ARG A 325 20.77 -25.23 -9.19
C ARG A 325 21.58 -24.36 -8.24
N TRP A 326 21.42 -23.05 -8.27
CA TRP A 326 22.28 -22.10 -7.58
C TRP A 326 21.47 -21.24 -6.61
N VAL A 327 21.89 -21.17 -5.35
CA VAL A 327 21.27 -20.31 -4.34
C VAL A 327 22.32 -19.38 -3.76
N LEU A 328 22.10 -18.07 -3.87
CA LEU A 328 22.80 -17.05 -3.10
C LEU A 328 22.04 -16.82 -1.80
N ALA A 329 22.68 -17.01 -0.66
CA ALA A 329 22.03 -16.87 0.64
C ALA A 329 22.79 -15.95 1.59
N GLU A 330 22.05 -15.20 2.39
CA GLU A 330 22.60 -14.43 3.50
C GLU A 330 22.89 -15.32 4.72
N ALA A 331 24.06 -15.11 5.34
CA ALA A 331 24.43 -15.84 6.55
C ALA A 331 23.41 -15.60 7.67
N GLY A 332 22.90 -16.67 8.28
CA GLY A 332 21.87 -16.59 9.33
C GLY A 332 20.43 -16.54 8.81
N ARG A 333 20.20 -16.53 7.48
CA ARG A 333 18.88 -16.61 6.85
C ARG A 333 18.61 -17.93 6.12
N THR A 334 19.44 -18.95 6.35
CA THR A 334 19.30 -20.26 5.69
C THR A 334 18.36 -21.23 6.39
N ALA A 335 17.86 -20.94 7.59
CA ALA A 335 17.16 -21.94 8.40
C ALA A 335 15.97 -22.65 7.70
N HIS A 336 15.19 -21.90 6.92
CA HIS A 336 14.07 -22.46 6.14
C HIS A 336 14.55 -23.17 4.86
N LEU A 337 15.63 -22.67 4.24
CA LEU A 337 16.30 -23.29 3.11
C LEU A 337 16.93 -24.63 3.48
N ASP A 338 17.58 -24.72 4.64
CA ASP A 338 18.21 -25.94 5.16
C ASP A 338 17.14 -27.02 5.43
N ARG A 339 16.00 -26.61 6.01
CA ARG A 339 14.82 -27.49 6.19
C ARG A 339 14.14 -27.89 4.90
N ALA A 340 14.35 -27.15 3.81
CA ALA A 340 13.77 -27.48 2.51
C ALA A 340 14.45 -28.70 1.86
N GLU A 341 15.61 -29.13 2.40
CA GLU A 341 16.42 -30.26 1.92
C GLU A 341 16.67 -30.20 0.40
N VAL A 342 16.98 -29.00 -0.09
CA VAL A 342 17.14 -28.73 -1.51
C VAL A 342 18.48 -29.27 -2.00
N THR A 343 18.52 -29.76 -3.25
CA THR A 343 19.74 -30.25 -3.91
C THR A 343 20.57 -29.13 -4.54
N ALA A 344 20.14 -27.88 -4.41
CA ALA A 344 20.82 -26.72 -4.98
C ALA A 344 22.13 -26.43 -4.23
N GLU A 345 23.11 -25.92 -4.95
CA GLU A 345 24.36 -25.46 -4.36
C GLU A 345 24.15 -24.09 -3.72
N VAL A 346 24.32 -24.02 -2.41
CA VAL A 346 24.14 -22.80 -1.62
C VAL A 346 25.50 -22.10 -1.47
N LEU A 347 25.56 -20.86 -1.95
CA LEU A 347 26.67 -19.95 -1.75
C LEU A 347 26.27 -18.92 -0.69
N LEU A 348 26.99 -18.91 0.42
CA LEU A 348 26.84 -17.85 1.40
C LEU A 348 27.51 -16.58 0.89
N LEU A 349 26.77 -15.47 0.88
CA LEU A 349 27.29 -14.18 0.42
C LEU A 349 28.49 -13.71 1.25
N SER A 350 28.57 -14.10 2.53
CA SER A 350 29.73 -13.82 3.39
C SER A 350 31.03 -14.46 2.89
N ASP A 351 30.93 -15.54 2.13
CA ASP A 351 32.06 -16.36 1.68
C ASP A 351 32.45 -16.02 0.22
N VAL A 352 31.71 -15.10 -0.40
CA VAL A 352 32.00 -14.59 -1.73
C VAL A 352 33.00 -13.44 -1.60
N ASP A 353 34.21 -13.68 -2.06
CA ASP A 353 35.27 -12.70 -2.27
C ASP A 353 35.97 -12.96 -3.62
N GLY A 354 37.01 -12.19 -3.93
CA GLY A 354 37.83 -12.41 -5.13
C GLY A 354 37.75 -11.28 -6.15
N ASP A 355 37.70 -11.65 -7.42
CA ASP A 355 37.83 -10.72 -8.55
C ASP A 355 36.69 -9.67 -8.55
N THR A 356 37.07 -8.40 -8.65
CA THR A 356 36.16 -7.25 -8.64
C THR A 356 36.00 -6.61 -10.02
N THR A 357 36.61 -7.18 -11.06
CA THR A 357 36.51 -6.70 -12.44
C THR A 357 35.22 -7.17 -13.11
N ASP A 358 34.69 -6.41 -14.07
CA ASP A 358 33.47 -6.81 -14.77
C ASP A 358 33.72 -8.10 -15.58
N PRO A 359 32.91 -9.17 -15.42
CA PRO A 359 33.17 -10.47 -16.06
C PRO A 359 32.97 -10.49 -17.58
N ARG A 360 32.38 -9.43 -18.17
CA ARG A 360 32.15 -9.25 -19.62
C ARG A 360 31.44 -10.43 -20.30
N VAL A 361 30.45 -11.02 -19.63
CA VAL A 361 29.59 -12.05 -20.21
C VAL A 361 28.59 -11.39 -21.17
N PRO A 362 28.49 -11.81 -22.44
CA PRO A 362 27.49 -11.28 -23.37
C PRO A 362 26.07 -11.66 -22.93
N VAL A 363 25.18 -10.67 -22.81
CA VAL A 363 23.76 -10.87 -22.46
C VAL A 363 22.83 -10.27 -23.51
N ASP A 364 22.06 -11.12 -24.20
CA ASP A 364 21.12 -10.71 -25.25
C ASP A 364 19.80 -10.17 -24.68
N ALA A 365 19.09 -9.37 -25.48
CA ALA A 365 17.85 -8.70 -25.06
C ALA A 365 16.71 -9.68 -24.77
N ASP A 366 16.68 -10.80 -25.47
CA ASP A 366 15.66 -11.85 -25.36
C ASP A 366 16.00 -12.90 -24.30
N GLN A 367 17.12 -12.75 -23.58
CA GLN A 367 17.44 -13.62 -22.46
C GLN A 367 16.55 -13.38 -21.26
N LEU A 368 16.26 -14.45 -20.51
CA LEU A 368 15.58 -14.36 -19.21
C LEU A 368 16.39 -13.49 -18.26
N ALA A 369 15.75 -12.43 -17.76
CA ALA A 369 16.26 -11.62 -16.68
C ALA A 369 15.85 -12.21 -15.34
N TYR A 370 14.57 -12.58 -15.20
CA TYR A 370 14.03 -13.05 -13.94
C TYR A 370 12.85 -14.01 -14.10
N VAL A 371 12.59 -14.74 -13.00
CA VAL A 371 11.36 -15.52 -12.79
C VAL A 371 10.74 -15.11 -11.47
N TYR A 372 9.52 -14.57 -11.53
CA TYR A 372 8.71 -14.29 -10.34
C TYR A 372 7.59 -15.32 -10.22
N PHE A 373 7.44 -15.92 -9.04
CA PHE A 373 6.37 -16.86 -8.77
C PHE A 373 5.13 -16.16 -8.24
N THR A 374 4.02 -16.32 -8.95
CA THR A 374 2.70 -15.89 -8.50
C THR A 374 1.88 -17.08 -8.03
N SER A 375 0.83 -16.83 -7.24
CA SER A 375 -0.21 -17.84 -6.97
C SER A 375 -0.83 -18.31 -8.30
N GLY A 376 -1.29 -19.57 -8.35
CA GLY A 376 -1.87 -20.16 -9.56
C GLY A 376 -3.27 -20.71 -9.36
N SER A 377 -4.16 -20.56 -10.35
CA SER A 377 -5.57 -21.00 -10.32
C SER A 377 -5.77 -22.50 -10.04
N THR A 378 -4.76 -23.30 -10.37
CA THR A 378 -4.70 -24.76 -10.15
C THR A 378 -4.15 -25.15 -8.77
N GLY A 379 -3.75 -24.16 -7.97
CA GLY A 379 -3.21 -24.32 -6.63
C GLY A 379 -1.73 -24.63 -6.49
N GLU A 380 -0.99 -24.57 -7.59
CA GLU A 380 0.46 -24.64 -7.59
C GLU A 380 1.06 -23.33 -8.16
N PRO A 381 2.08 -22.75 -7.52
CA PRO A 381 2.68 -21.46 -7.91
C PRO A 381 3.24 -21.48 -9.32
N LYS A 382 2.97 -20.46 -10.11
CA LYS A 382 3.47 -20.34 -11.50
C LYS A 382 4.59 -19.30 -11.57
N GLY A 383 5.74 -19.67 -12.11
CA GLY A 383 6.87 -18.75 -12.30
C GLY A 383 6.78 -18.07 -13.66
N ALA A 384 6.48 -16.77 -13.69
CA ALA A 384 6.43 -15.99 -14.93
C ALA A 384 7.84 -15.64 -15.40
N MET A 385 8.18 -16.01 -16.63
CA MET A 385 9.49 -15.80 -17.24
C MET A 385 9.53 -14.47 -18.00
N CYS A 386 10.34 -13.52 -17.55
CA CYS A 386 10.50 -12.22 -18.22
C CYS A 386 11.92 -12.01 -18.71
N GLU A 387 12.02 -11.34 -19.86
CA GLU A 387 13.26 -11.15 -20.60
C GLU A 387 13.84 -9.75 -20.34
N HIS A 388 15.15 -9.58 -20.55
CA HIS A 388 15.84 -8.31 -20.32
C HIS A 388 15.22 -7.13 -21.09
N ALA A 389 14.76 -7.34 -22.32
CA ALA A 389 14.12 -6.30 -23.13
C ALA A 389 12.82 -5.78 -22.49
N GLY A 390 11.98 -6.68 -21.99
CA GLY A 390 10.72 -6.33 -21.32
C GLY A 390 10.97 -5.58 -20.01
N MET A 391 11.90 -6.09 -19.20
CA MET A 391 12.36 -5.42 -17.97
C MET A 391 12.90 -4.02 -18.27
N LEU A 392 13.79 -3.88 -19.25
CA LEU A 392 14.42 -2.60 -19.56
C LEU A 392 13.40 -1.58 -20.09
N ASN A 393 12.44 -2.03 -20.90
CA ASN A 393 11.33 -1.19 -21.35
C ASN A 393 10.53 -0.63 -20.17
N HIS A 394 10.16 -1.50 -19.22
CA HIS A 394 9.44 -1.10 -18.02
C HIS A 394 10.26 -0.11 -17.17
N LEU A 395 11.55 -0.38 -16.96
CA LEU A 395 12.42 0.52 -16.19
C LEU A 395 12.49 1.92 -16.82
N PHE A 396 12.61 2.01 -18.15
CA PHE A 396 12.57 3.30 -18.83
C PHE A 396 11.19 3.97 -18.76
N ALA A 397 10.09 3.20 -18.83
CA ALA A 397 8.75 3.75 -18.61
C ALA A 397 8.64 4.42 -17.23
N LYS A 398 9.12 3.75 -16.17
CA LYS A 398 9.18 4.33 -14.83
C LYS A 398 10.03 5.59 -14.78
N VAL A 399 11.23 5.55 -15.37
CA VAL A 399 12.14 6.69 -15.40
C VAL A 399 11.50 7.90 -16.08
N HIS A 400 10.87 7.70 -17.23
CA HIS A 400 10.28 8.78 -18.01
C HIS A 400 9.00 9.32 -17.40
N ASP A 401 8.08 8.44 -17.03
CA ASP A 401 6.72 8.84 -16.67
C ASP A 401 6.64 9.34 -15.22
N LEU A 402 7.49 8.83 -14.32
CA LEU A 402 7.60 9.33 -12.94
C LEU A 402 8.63 10.46 -12.79
N GLY A 403 9.34 10.82 -13.86
CA GLY A 403 10.32 11.91 -13.84
C GLY A 403 11.58 11.60 -13.00
N ILE A 404 12.05 10.35 -13.02
CA ILE A 404 13.27 9.93 -12.31
C ILE A 404 14.49 10.51 -13.03
N GLY A 405 14.96 11.67 -12.57
CA GLY A 405 16.10 12.38 -13.13
C GLY A 405 17.46 11.95 -12.56
N GLU A 406 18.52 12.59 -13.05
CA GLU A 406 19.86 12.46 -12.48
C GLU A 406 19.86 12.89 -11.01
N GLY A 407 20.51 12.09 -10.14
CA GLY A 407 20.52 12.33 -8.70
C GLY A 407 19.20 12.06 -7.97
N ALA A 408 18.18 11.52 -8.66
CA ALA A 408 16.91 11.17 -8.03
C ALA A 408 17.07 10.12 -6.93
N VAL A 409 16.20 10.20 -5.92
CA VAL A 409 16.16 9.26 -4.79
C VAL A 409 14.87 8.46 -4.84
N VAL A 410 14.98 7.16 -5.06
CA VAL A 410 13.85 6.20 -5.08
C VAL A 410 13.88 5.37 -3.81
N SER A 411 12.73 5.17 -3.16
CA SER A 411 12.62 4.19 -2.07
C SER A 411 12.24 2.80 -2.59
N GLU A 412 12.92 1.79 -2.08
CA GLU A 412 12.57 0.38 -2.24
C GLU A 412 11.78 -0.05 -1.00
N THR A 413 10.51 -0.35 -1.19
CA THR A 413 9.52 -0.66 -0.15
C THR A 413 8.82 -1.99 -0.39
N ALA A 414 8.93 -2.57 -1.59
CA ALA A 414 8.19 -3.77 -1.94
C ALA A 414 8.87 -5.04 -1.40
N PRO A 415 8.12 -6.11 -1.10
CA PRO A 415 8.74 -7.39 -0.78
C PRO A 415 9.48 -7.93 -2.00
N GLN A 416 10.61 -8.58 -1.77
CA GLN A 416 11.54 -9.02 -2.82
C GLN A 416 10.90 -10.03 -3.78
N CYS A 417 9.93 -10.80 -3.29
CA CYS A 417 9.16 -11.77 -4.10
C CYS A 417 8.09 -11.14 -5.01
N PHE A 418 7.99 -9.81 -5.06
CA PHE A 418 7.20 -9.10 -6.06
C PHE A 418 8.10 -8.40 -7.08
N ASP A 419 7.71 -8.48 -8.34
CA ASP A 419 8.32 -7.78 -9.48
C ASP A 419 8.41 -6.27 -9.27
N ILE A 420 7.45 -5.70 -8.55
CA ILE A 420 7.45 -4.31 -8.08
C ILE A 420 8.78 -3.91 -7.40
N SER A 421 9.39 -4.82 -6.64
CA SER A 421 10.65 -4.55 -5.94
C SER A 421 11.81 -4.28 -6.89
N LEU A 422 11.81 -4.91 -8.07
CA LEU A 422 12.94 -4.85 -8.99
C LEU A 422 13.11 -3.46 -9.60
N TRP A 423 12.02 -2.82 -10.01
CA TRP A 423 12.13 -1.48 -10.59
C TRP A 423 12.52 -0.45 -9.55
N GLN A 424 12.00 -0.57 -8.32
CA GLN A 424 12.39 0.30 -7.21
C GLN A 424 13.87 0.13 -6.88
N LEU A 425 14.38 -1.11 -6.99
CA LEU A 425 15.77 -1.45 -6.72
C LEU A 425 16.73 -0.79 -7.72
N VAL A 426 16.48 -0.89 -9.03
CA VAL A 426 17.49 -0.56 -10.06
C VAL A 426 17.19 0.66 -10.94
N SER A 427 15.96 1.19 -10.96
CA SER A 427 15.59 2.28 -11.89
C SER A 427 16.41 3.56 -11.70
N ALA A 428 16.63 3.98 -10.45
CA ALA A 428 17.45 5.14 -10.14
C ALA A 428 18.89 4.99 -10.65
N LEU A 429 19.42 3.77 -10.64
CA LEU A 429 20.79 3.49 -11.07
C LEU A 429 21.01 3.77 -12.56
N LEU A 430 19.97 3.64 -13.39
CA LEU A 430 20.06 3.89 -14.84
C LEU A 430 20.37 5.35 -15.16
N VAL A 431 19.94 6.26 -14.29
CA VAL A 431 20.05 7.72 -14.49
C VAL A 431 21.07 8.39 -13.57
N GLY A 432 21.82 7.62 -12.77
CA GLY A 432 22.79 8.19 -11.83
C GLY A 432 22.16 8.65 -10.51
N GLY A 433 20.95 8.22 -10.20
CA GLY A 433 20.29 8.41 -8.91
C GLY A 433 20.77 7.41 -7.86
N ARG A 434 20.06 7.35 -6.73
CA ARG A 434 20.29 6.37 -5.66
C ARG A 434 19.00 5.74 -5.17
N THR A 435 19.11 4.53 -4.67
CA THR A 435 17.99 3.78 -4.06
C THR A 435 18.15 3.71 -2.55
N VAL A 436 17.06 3.89 -1.81
CA VAL A 436 17.01 3.73 -0.35
C VAL A 436 16.22 2.47 -0.03
N LEU A 437 16.88 1.47 0.54
CA LEU A 437 16.27 0.20 0.92
C LEU A 437 15.55 0.36 2.26
N VAL A 438 14.23 0.20 2.27
CA VAL A 438 13.39 0.39 3.45
C VAL A 438 12.89 -0.95 3.96
N GLU A 439 13.22 -1.24 5.22
CA GLU A 439 12.86 -2.50 5.87
C GLU A 439 11.36 -2.60 6.14
N GLN A 440 10.86 -3.84 6.19
CA GLN A 440 9.43 -4.07 6.40
C GLN A 440 8.93 -3.56 7.75
N ASP A 441 9.72 -3.66 8.82
CA ASP A 441 9.35 -3.13 10.14
C ASP A 441 9.27 -1.59 10.15
N VAL A 442 10.11 -0.92 9.35
CA VAL A 442 10.07 0.53 9.13
C VAL A 442 8.80 0.92 8.37
N ILE A 443 8.44 0.20 7.30
CA ILE A 443 7.20 0.44 6.56
C ILE A 443 5.99 0.24 7.47
N LEU A 444 6.01 -0.78 8.32
CA LEU A 444 4.92 -1.02 9.24
C LEU A 444 4.85 0.00 10.40
N ASP A 445 5.85 0.85 10.57
CA ASP A 445 5.82 2.00 11.46
C ASP A 445 5.74 3.29 10.64
N VAL A 446 4.52 3.79 10.43
CA VAL A 446 4.26 4.94 9.55
C VAL A 446 5.09 6.18 9.92
N GLN A 447 5.39 6.39 11.20
CA GLN A 447 6.26 7.49 11.60
C GLN A 447 7.67 7.28 11.08
N ARG A 448 8.27 6.12 11.38
CA ARG A 448 9.62 5.79 10.92
C ARG A 448 9.70 5.79 9.40
N PHE A 449 8.64 5.33 8.72
CA PHE A 449 8.56 5.40 7.27
C PHE A 449 8.60 6.84 6.76
N VAL A 450 7.75 7.73 7.27
CA VAL A 450 7.75 9.16 6.90
C VAL A 450 9.07 9.83 7.24
N ASP A 451 9.64 9.55 8.42
CA ASP A 451 10.94 10.06 8.83
C ASP A 451 12.05 9.60 7.86
N THR A 452 12.02 8.34 7.42
CA THR A 452 12.93 7.79 6.41
C THR A 452 12.79 8.52 5.07
N LEU A 453 11.58 8.83 4.63
CA LEU A 453 11.35 9.58 3.39
C LEU A 453 11.99 10.99 3.47
N VAL A 454 11.85 11.66 4.60
CA VAL A 454 12.40 13.01 4.83
C VAL A 454 13.92 12.96 4.99
N GLU A 455 14.45 12.10 5.85
CA GLU A 455 15.88 11.97 6.14
C GLU A 455 16.69 11.69 4.87
N HIS A 456 16.22 10.76 4.05
CA HIS A 456 16.93 10.39 2.83
C HIS A 456 16.54 11.23 1.60
N ARG A 457 15.62 12.19 1.76
CA ARG A 457 15.15 13.09 0.70
C ARG A 457 14.56 12.33 -0.49
N VAL A 458 13.71 11.35 -0.18
CA VAL A 458 13.06 10.50 -1.18
C VAL A 458 12.18 11.34 -2.09
N GLN A 459 12.37 11.17 -3.40
CA GLN A 459 11.62 11.89 -4.44
C GLN A 459 10.49 11.04 -5.01
N ILE A 460 10.71 9.73 -5.10
CA ILE A 460 9.78 8.79 -5.70
C ILE A 460 9.59 7.61 -4.74
N ALA A 461 8.34 7.35 -4.37
CA ALA A 461 7.95 6.18 -3.58
C ALA A 461 6.80 5.45 -4.29
N GLN A 462 6.69 4.14 -4.10
CA GLN A 462 5.50 3.41 -4.53
C GLN A 462 4.91 2.61 -3.37
N LEU A 463 3.58 2.65 -3.27
CA LEU A 463 2.81 2.04 -2.21
C LEU A 463 1.59 1.31 -2.78
N VAL A 464 0.88 0.56 -1.95
CA VAL A 464 -0.49 0.12 -2.28
C VAL A 464 -1.49 1.18 -1.78
N PRO A 465 -2.63 1.40 -2.48
CA PRO A 465 -3.63 2.40 -2.09
C PRO A 465 -4.06 2.33 -0.61
N SER A 466 -4.30 1.13 -0.08
CA SER A 466 -4.67 0.94 1.33
C SER A 466 -3.60 1.40 2.33
N TYR A 467 -2.32 1.22 2.00
CA TYR A 467 -1.22 1.69 2.85
C TYR A 467 -1.02 3.20 2.69
N LEU A 468 -1.15 3.75 1.47
CA LEU A 468 -1.16 5.20 1.25
C LEU A 468 -2.25 5.89 2.08
N GLU A 469 -3.45 5.32 2.15
CA GLU A 469 -4.53 5.85 3.00
C GLU A 469 -4.12 5.93 4.48
N THR A 470 -3.39 4.93 4.97
CA THR A 470 -2.92 4.90 6.36
C THR A 470 -1.81 5.91 6.62
N VAL A 471 -0.88 6.06 5.67
CA VAL A 471 0.14 7.12 5.70
C VAL A 471 -0.51 8.50 5.67
N LEU A 472 -1.52 8.70 4.83
CA LEU A 472 -2.22 9.97 4.68
C LEU A 472 -3.01 10.34 5.94
N SER A 473 -3.74 9.39 6.54
CA SER A 473 -4.41 9.62 7.82
C SER A 473 -3.43 10.03 8.92
N TYR A 474 -2.24 9.41 8.98
CA TYR A 474 -1.20 9.85 9.90
C TYR A 474 -0.73 11.28 9.63
N LEU A 475 -0.50 11.64 8.36
CA LEU A 475 -0.03 12.97 7.97
C LEU A 475 -1.09 14.06 8.18
N GLU A 476 -2.38 13.72 8.14
CA GLU A 476 -3.48 14.62 8.52
C GLU A 476 -3.47 14.92 10.03
N ASP A 477 -3.18 13.92 10.87
CA ASP A 477 -3.10 14.07 12.34
C ASP A 477 -1.78 14.71 12.81
N SER A 478 -0.68 14.47 12.08
CA SER A 478 0.66 14.98 12.39
C SER A 478 1.29 15.55 11.12
N PRO A 479 0.91 16.79 10.72
CA PRO A 479 1.37 17.39 9.48
C PRO A 479 2.90 17.45 9.39
N ARG A 480 3.43 16.89 8.28
CA ARG A 480 4.85 16.92 7.94
C ARG A 480 5.01 17.40 6.52
N GLU A 481 5.98 18.28 6.32
CA GLU A 481 6.41 18.65 4.98
C GLU A 481 7.21 17.50 4.35
N LEU A 482 6.94 17.24 3.07
CA LEU A 482 7.65 16.25 2.25
C LEU A 482 8.33 16.99 1.08
N PRO A 483 9.29 17.89 1.35
CA PRO A 483 9.74 18.91 0.40
C PRO A 483 10.46 18.33 -0.83
N ASP A 484 11.04 17.14 -0.73
CA ASP A 484 11.72 16.45 -1.83
C ASP A 484 10.80 15.48 -2.58
N LEU A 485 9.68 15.05 -1.99
CA LEU A 485 8.76 14.11 -2.64
C LEU A 485 8.15 14.77 -3.88
N ARG A 486 8.17 14.05 -5.01
CA ARG A 486 7.68 14.52 -6.32
C ARG A 486 6.55 13.66 -6.85
N CYS A 487 6.64 12.34 -6.64
CA CYS A 487 5.62 11.42 -7.06
C CYS A 487 5.45 10.27 -6.07
N VAL A 488 4.20 9.93 -5.76
CA VAL A 488 3.82 8.65 -5.17
C VAL A 488 3.15 7.82 -6.25
N SER A 489 3.73 6.68 -6.58
CA SER A 489 3.08 5.68 -7.42
C SER A 489 2.24 4.74 -6.56
N VAL A 490 1.10 4.29 -7.07
CA VAL A 490 0.26 3.30 -6.42
C VAL A 490 -0.12 2.16 -7.37
N THR A 491 -0.02 0.93 -6.90
CA THR A 491 -0.33 -0.28 -7.67
C THR A 491 -0.92 -1.36 -6.78
N GLY A 492 -1.32 -2.49 -7.37
CA GLY A 492 -1.77 -3.67 -6.65
C GLY A 492 -3.22 -3.63 -6.17
N GLU A 493 -3.90 -2.47 -6.16
CA GLU A 493 -5.32 -2.32 -5.83
C GLU A 493 -5.97 -1.24 -6.69
N ALA A 494 -7.31 -1.22 -6.76
CA ALA A 494 -8.02 -0.13 -7.43
C ALA A 494 -7.91 1.16 -6.60
N LEU A 495 -7.48 2.25 -7.24
CA LEU A 495 -7.39 3.56 -6.60
C LEU A 495 -8.78 4.22 -6.53
N LYS A 496 -9.16 4.63 -5.32
CA LYS A 496 -10.43 5.33 -5.04
C LYS A 496 -10.28 6.83 -5.25
N LYS A 497 -11.29 7.49 -5.81
CA LYS A 497 -11.30 8.94 -6.04
C LYS A 497 -11.16 9.73 -4.73
N GLU A 498 -11.83 9.28 -3.68
CA GLU A 498 -11.81 9.92 -2.36
C GLU A 498 -10.38 9.98 -1.78
N LEU A 499 -9.56 8.96 -2.03
CA LEU A 499 -8.15 8.96 -1.63
C LEU A 499 -7.34 9.99 -2.42
N THR A 500 -7.63 10.18 -3.70
CA THR A 500 -6.98 11.21 -4.52
C THR A 500 -7.37 12.62 -4.07
N GLU A 501 -8.63 12.84 -3.69
CA GLU A 501 -9.13 14.12 -3.17
C GLU A 501 -8.39 14.51 -1.89
N ARG A 502 -8.30 13.58 -0.93
CA ARG A 502 -7.54 13.80 0.31
C ARG A 502 -6.05 14.03 0.02
N TRP A 503 -5.46 13.24 -0.88
CA TRP A 503 -4.04 13.38 -1.23
C TRP A 503 -3.71 14.76 -1.80
N PHE A 504 -4.46 15.21 -2.81
CA PHE A 504 -4.20 16.52 -3.42
C PHE A 504 -4.62 17.70 -2.54
N ALA A 505 -5.50 17.51 -1.56
CA ALA A 505 -5.77 18.50 -0.53
C ALA A 505 -4.56 18.69 0.41
N ALA A 506 -3.90 17.60 0.81
CA ALA A 506 -2.73 17.63 1.69
C ALA A 506 -1.42 17.98 0.96
N TYR A 507 -1.23 17.46 -0.25
CA TYR A 507 0.02 17.54 -1.03
C TYR A 507 -0.22 17.91 -2.50
N PRO A 508 -0.74 19.12 -2.79
CA PRO A 508 -1.10 19.53 -4.16
C PRO A 508 0.08 19.59 -5.15
N GLY A 509 1.32 19.69 -4.64
CA GLY A 509 2.54 19.71 -5.45
C GLY A 509 3.15 18.33 -5.74
N VAL A 510 2.57 17.24 -5.22
CA VAL A 510 3.12 15.88 -5.35
C VAL A 510 2.20 15.05 -6.24
N ALA A 511 2.74 14.59 -7.37
CA ALA A 511 1.99 13.78 -8.32
C ALA A 511 1.60 12.42 -7.71
N LEU A 512 0.43 11.91 -8.11
CA LEU A 512 -0.05 10.58 -7.74
C LEU A 512 -0.19 9.75 -9.02
N ALA A 513 0.58 8.66 -9.16
CA ALA A 513 0.56 7.82 -10.34
C ALA A 513 -0.18 6.49 -10.08
N ASN A 514 -1.37 6.32 -10.65
CA ASN A 514 -2.06 5.03 -10.65
C ASN A 514 -1.49 4.16 -11.77
N VAL A 515 -0.86 3.04 -11.41
CA VAL A 515 -0.17 2.17 -12.38
C VAL A 515 -0.77 0.78 -12.39
N TYR A 516 -0.76 0.14 -13.56
CA TYR A 516 -1.37 -1.17 -13.77
C TYR A 516 -0.47 -2.06 -14.60
N GLY A 517 -0.37 -3.31 -14.15
CA GLY A 517 0.45 -4.33 -14.79
C GLY A 517 0.23 -5.70 -14.19
N LEU A 518 0.89 -6.68 -14.80
CA LEU A 518 0.94 -8.05 -14.34
C LEU A 518 2.37 -8.58 -14.48
N THR A 519 2.74 -9.51 -13.62
CA THR A 519 4.05 -10.18 -13.65
C THR A 519 4.37 -10.84 -14.98
N GLU A 520 3.35 -11.34 -15.68
CA GLU A 520 3.51 -11.93 -17.01
C GLU A 520 3.87 -10.92 -18.12
N THR A 521 3.79 -9.61 -17.82
CA THR A 521 4.03 -8.51 -18.76
C THR A 521 5.09 -7.54 -18.26
N SER A 522 6.10 -8.04 -17.54
CA SER A 522 7.22 -7.24 -17.04
C SER A 522 6.77 -6.05 -16.17
N ASP A 523 5.92 -6.34 -15.17
CA ASP A 523 5.32 -5.37 -14.25
C ASP A 523 4.32 -4.44 -14.97
N ASP A 524 4.49 -3.11 -14.89
CA ASP A 524 3.49 -2.14 -15.38
C ASP A 524 3.41 -2.00 -16.90
N THR A 525 2.17 -1.89 -17.38
CA THR A 525 1.75 -1.72 -18.77
C THR A 525 0.98 -0.44 -19.06
N ASN A 526 0.42 0.20 -18.02
CA ASN A 526 -0.27 1.49 -18.13
C ASN A 526 0.09 2.39 -16.93
N HIS A 527 0.20 3.70 -17.20
CA HIS A 527 0.48 4.71 -16.17
C HIS A 527 -0.49 5.90 -16.29
N GLU A 528 -1.31 6.13 -15.25
CA GLU A 528 -2.10 7.35 -15.08
C GLU A 528 -1.41 8.27 -14.07
N VAL A 529 -0.59 9.21 -14.56
CA VAL A 529 0.10 10.20 -13.72
C VAL A 529 -0.79 11.42 -13.52
N MET A 530 -1.24 11.63 -12.28
CA MET A 530 -2.16 12.71 -11.92
C MET A 530 -1.45 13.79 -11.13
N THR A 531 -1.75 15.06 -11.46
CA THR A 531 -1.31 16.24 -10.71
C THR A 531 -2.47 17.00 -10.07
N ALA A 532 -3.68 16.45 -10.19
CA ALA A 532 -4.91 16.98 -9.63
C ALA A 532 -5.92 15.83 -9.48
N VAL A 533 -6.99 16.08 -8.73
CA VAL A 533 -8.10 15.14 -8.57
C VAL A 533 -8.66 14.76 -9.96
N PRO A 534 -8.79 13.47 -10.29
CA PRO A 534 -9.38 13.04 -11.54
C PRO A 534 -10.87 13.43 -11.57
N VAL A 535 -11.33 13.94 -12.72
CA VAL A 535 -12.72 14.35 -12.90
C VAL A 535 -13.67 13.15 -12.78
N ARG A 536 -13.26 11.98 -13.29
CA ARG A 536 -14.06 10.75 -13.23
C ARG A 536 -14.12 10.15 -11.84
N ASP A 537 -15.28 9.57 -11.53
CA ASP A 537 -15.53 8.83 -10.28
C ASP A 537 -14.67 7.57 -10.15
N ARG A 538 -14.40 6.88 -11.26
CA ARG A 538 -13.43 5.78 -11.31
C ARG A 538 -12.13 6.27 -11.91
N VAL A 539 -11.04 6.08 -11.18
CA VAL A 539 -9.70 6.42 -11.66
C VAL A 539 -9.32 5.43 -12.78
N PRO A 540 -9.01 5.90 -14.00
CA PRO A 540 -8.62 5.03 -15.10
C PRO A 540 -7.22 4.45 -14.90
N LEU A 541 -6.88 3.42 -15.67
CA LEU A 541 -5.54 2.80 -15.68
C LEU A 541 -4.49 3.65 -16.41
N GLY A 542 -4.93 4.66 -17.16
CA GLY A 542 -4.08 5.54 -17.96
C GLY A 542 -3.73 4.99 -19.35
N PRO A 543 -2.98 5.74 -20.16
CA PRO A 543 -2.49 5.26 -21.45
C PRO A 543 -1.47 4.12 -21.29
N PRO A 544 -1.30 3.27 -22.32
CA PRO A 544 -0.25 2.26 -22.31
C PRO A 544 1.15 2.88 -22.29
N VAL A 545 2.08 2.25 -21.59
CA VAL A 545 3.50 2.64 -21.55
C VAL A 545 4.20 2.37 -22.89
N GLN A 546 5.40 2.89 -23.07
CA GLN A 546 6.18 2.77 -24.30
C GLN A 546 6.27 1.31 -24.77
N ASN A 547 6.21 1.09 -26.09
CA ASN A 547 6.32 -0.22 -26.76
C ASN A 547 5.29 -1.30 -26.33
N THR A 548 4.25 -0.92 -25.59
CA THR A 548 3.18 -1.80 -25.11
C THR A 548 1.91 -1.58 -25.91
N HIS A 549 1.21 -2.66 -26.24
CA HIS A 549 -0.08 -2.62 -26.92
C HIS A 549 -1.12 -3.25 -26.00
N VAL A 550 -2.18 -2.49 -25.73
CA VAL A 550 -3.32 -2.92 -24.93
C VAL A 550 -4.51 -3.06 -25.87
N TYR A 551 -5.21 -4.19 -25.81
CA TYR A 551 -6.47 -4.39 -26.54
C TYR A 551 -7.58 -4.72 -25.55
N VAL A 552 -8.79 -4.23 -25.83
CA VAL A 552 -10.02 -4.68 -25.16
C VAL A 552 -10.78 -5.52 -26.17
N VAL A 553 -10.87 -6.82 -25.92
CA VAL A 553 -11.29 -7.81 -26.94
C VAL A 553 -12.41 -8.73 -26.45
N ASP A 554 -13.07 -9.35 -27.42
CA ASP A 554 -13.98 -10.47 -27.18
C ASP A 554 -13.25 -11.81 -27.01
N GLN A 555 -14.02 -12.88 -26.83
CA GLN A 555 -13.51 -14.25 -26.69
C GLN A 555 -12.74 -14.79 -27.92
N HIS A 556 -12.85 -14.12 -29.08
CA HIS A 556 -12.18 -14.45 -30.32
C HIS A 556 -10.96 -13.53 -30.60
N LEU A 557 -10.53 -12.77 -29.59
CA LEU A 557 -9.45 -11.79 -29.68
C LEU A 557 -9.72 -10.71 -30.74
N GLN A 558 -10.98 -10.37 -31.00
CA GLN A 558 -11.34 -9.22 -31.83
C GLN A 558 -11.61 -8.00 -30.95
N PRO A 559 -11.14 -6.80 -31.33
CA PRO A 559 -11.46 -5.57 -30.62
C PRO A 559 -12.98 -5.36 -30.52
N VAL A 560 -13.47 -5.04 -29.33
CA VAL A 560 -14.87 -4.69 -29.10
C VAL A 560 -15.12 -3.23 -29.52
N PRO A 561 -16.38 -2.80 -29.74
CA PRO A 561 -16.71 -1.39 -29.97
C PRO A 561 -16.13 -0.46 -28.90
N LEU A 562 -15.68 0.73 -29.29
CA LEU A 562 -15.24 1.74 -28.33
C LEU A 562 -16.32 2.03 -27.27
N GLY A 563 -15.95 1.88 -25.99
CA GLY A 563 -16.84 2.04 -24.82
C GLY A 563 -17.50 0.75 -24.33
N ALA A 564 -17.43 -0.33 -25.11
CA ALA A 564 -17.93 -1.63 -24.70
C ALA A 564 -16.96 -2.34 -23.74
N PRO A 565 -17.47 -3.13 -22.77
CA PRO A 565 -16.63 -3.96 -21.92
C PRO A 565 -16.06 -5.16 -22.68
N GLY A 566 -14.83 -5.54 -22.38
CA GLY A 566 -14.17 -6.72 -22.92
C GLY A 566 -12.94 -7.15 -22.09
N GLU A 567 -12.31 -8.25 -22.48
CA GLU A 567 -11.09 -8.74 -21.84
C GLU A 567 -9.91 -7.83 -22.22
N ILE A 568 -9.11 -7.41 -21.24
CA ILE A 568 -7.87 -6.68 -21.45
C ILE A 568 -6.78 -7.70 -21.83
N VAL A 569 -6.20 -7.56 -23.02
CA VAL A 569 -5.08 -8.39 -23.48
C VAL A 569 -3.90 -7.51 -23.87
N LEU A 570 -2.70 -8.05 -23.69
CA LEU A 570 -1.45 -7.29 -23.73
C LEU A 570 -0.52 -7.87 -24.79
N SER A 571 0.13 -7.02 -25.57
CA SER A 571 1.09 -7.38 -26.62
C SER A 571 2.28 -6.42 -26.61
N GLY A 572 3.41 -6.89 -27.14
CA GLY A 572 4.62 -6.08 -27.28
C GLY A 572 5.79 -6.66 -26.50
N VAL A 573 6.81 -5.82 -26.27
CA VAL A 573 8.06 -6.22 -25.62
C VAL A 573 7.88 -6.57 -24.14
N CYS A 574 6.81 -6.06 -23.53
CA CYS A 574 6.47 -6.32 -22.12
C CYS A 574 6.10 -7.79 -21.86
N VAL A 575 5.49 -8.48 -22.84
CA VAL A 575 4.96 -9.83 -22.67
C VAL A 575 6.09 -10.85 -22.49
N GLY A 576 6.10 -11.53 -21.36
CA GLY A 576 7.07 -12.57 -21.01
C GLY A 576 6.98 -13.83 -21.88
N ARG A 577 7.92 -14.75 -21.67
CA ARG A 577 8.08 -15.97 -22.48
C ARG A 577 7.01 -17.03 -22.18
N GLY A 578 6.46 -17.01 -20.97
CA GLY A 578 5.51 -18.02 -20.49
C GLY A 578 5.71 -18.31 -19.01
N TYR A 579 5.24 -19.47 -18.58
CA TYR A 579 5.49 -19.99 -17.24
C TYR A 579 6.58 -21.06 -17.25
N ILE A 580 7.55 -20.95 -16.32
CA ILE A 580 8.68 -21.88 -16.22
C ILE A 580 8.17 -23.30 -15.97
N ASN A 581 8.63 -24.22 -16.81
CA ASN A 581 8.32 -25.64 -16.77
C ASN A 581 6.80 -25.94 -16.66
N ASP A 582 5.95 -25.12 -17.30
CA ASP A 582 4.49 -25.29 -17.34
C ASP A 582 3.92 -24.93 -18.73
N PRO A 583 4.07 -25.82 -19.71
CA PRO A 583 3.60 -25.58 -21.08
C PRO A 583 2.07 -25.49 -21.18
N GLU A 584 1.33 -26.17 -20.30
CA GLU A 584 -0.13 -26.19 -20.33
C GLU A 584 -0.71 -24.82 -19.95
N ARG A 585 -0.29 -24.24 -18.82
CA ARG A 585 -0.73 -22.89 -18.44
C ARG A 585 -0.16 -21.84 -19.38
N THR A 586 1.04 -22.06 -19.92
CA THR A 586 1.62 -21.15 -20.92
C THR A 586 0.72 -21.08 -22.15
N ALA A 587 0.33 -22.23 -22.72
CA ALA A 587 -0.55 -22.26 -23.89
C ALA A 587 -1.96 -21.69 -23.62
N ALA A 588 -2.43 -21.74 -22.38
CA ALA A 588 -3.73 -21.18 -22.00
C ALA A 588 -3.74 -19.65 -21.89
N ALA A 589 -2.63 -19.04 -21.46
CA ALA A 589 -2.55 -17.61 -21.17
C ALA A 589 -1.73 -16.80 -22.18
N PHE A 590 -0.73 -17.42 -22.82
CA PHE A 590 0.16 -16.81 -23.80
C PHE A 590 -0.16 -17.32 -25.19
N GLY A 591 -0.21 -16.40 -26.16
CA GLY A 591 -0.50 -16.69 -27.55
C GLY A 591 0.33 -15.82 -28.49
N THR A 592 -0.03 -15.86 -29.78
CA THR A 592 0.48 -14.94 -30.78
C THR A 592 -0.52 -13.82 -30.99
N ASP A 593 -0.03 -12.59 -31.12
CA ASP A 593 -0.86 -11.44 -31.43
C ASP A 593 -1.43 -11.57 -32.87
N PRO A 594 -2.76 -11.72 -33.05
CA PRO A 594 -3.37 -11.86 -34.37
C PRO A 594 -3.35 -10.55 -35.17
N HIS A 595 -3.05 -9.42 -34.53
CA HIS A 595 -2.97 -8.10 -35.14
C HIS A 595 -1.52 -7.69 -35.42
N ARG A 596 -0.54 -8.32 -34.76
CA ARG A 596 0.90 -8.08 -34.96
C ARG A 596 1.65 -9.41 -35.12
N PRO A 597 1.76 -9.92 -36.36
CA PRO A 597 2.47 -11.18 -36.62
C PRO A 597 3.88 -11.19 -36.02
N GLY A 598 4.23 -12.27 -35.31
CA GLY A 598 5.53 -12.45 -34.67
C GLY A 598 5.66 -11.80 -33.29
N ARG A 599 4.61 -11.17 -32.75
CA ARG A 599 4.57 -10.68 -31.36
C ARG A 599 3.79 -11.64 -30.46
N ARG A 600 4.22 -11.73 -29.19
CA ARG A 600 3.51 -12.47 -28.14
C ARG A 600 2.32 -11.66 -27.65
N LEU A 601 1.25 -12.38 -27.28
CA LEU A 601 0.05 -11.85 -26.66
C LEU A 601 -0.13 -12.54 -25.30
N TYR A 602 -0.54 -11.79 -24.29
CA TYR A 602 -0.92 -12.30 -22.98
C TYR A 602 -2.37 -11.96 -22.64
N ARG A 603 -3.11 -12.95 -22.14
CA ARG A 603 -4.49 -12.82 -21.68
C ARG A 603 -4.52 -12.58 -20.18
N SER A 604 -4.88 -11.37 -19.75
CA SER A 604 -4.80 -10.98 -18.34
C SER A 604 -5.88 -11.60 -17.45
N GLY A 605 -7.04 -11.94 -18.04
CA GLY A 605 -8.28 -12.28 -17.32
C GLY A 605 -8.98 -11.07 -16.66
N ASP A 606 -8.42 -9.87 -16.80
CA ASP A 606 -9.01 -8.60 -16.39
C ASP A 606 -9.98 -8.08 -17.46
N PHE A 607 -11.04 -7.40 -17.04
CA PHE A 607 -12.04 -6.78 -17.91
C PHE A 607 -12.00 -5.27 -17.76
N GLY A 608 -12.14 -4.58 -18.88
CA GLY A 608 -12.15 -3.14 -18.95
C GLY A 608 -12.89 -2.62 -20.17
N ARG A 609 -12.91 -1.29 -20.32
CA ARG A 609 -13.40 -0.63 -21.53
C ARG A 609 -12.54 0.58 -21.87
N TRP A 610 -12.47 0.92 -23.14
CA TRP A 610 -11.88 2.18 -23.57
C TRP A 610 -12.75 3.36 -23.14
N LEU A 611 -12.10 4.47 -22.84
CA LEU A 611 -12.68 5.78 -22.58
C LEU A 611 -12.33 6.73 -23.73
N PRO A 612 -13.09 7.82 -23.96
CA PRO A 612 -12.86 8.75 -25.07
C PRO A 612 -11.49 9.44 -25.10
N GLU A 613 -10.77 9.47 -23.98
CA GLU A 613 -9.40 10.01 -23.90
C GLU A 613 -8.32 9.00 -24.26
N GLY A 614 -8.70 7.80 -24.72
CA GLY A 614 -7.73 6.73 -25.00
C GLY A 614 -7.13 6.13 -23.74
N LYS A 615 -7.90 6.08 -22.66
CA LYS A 615 -7.54 5.43 -21.39
C LYS A 615 -8.44 4.22 -21.15
N VAL A 616 -7.96 3.24 -20.40
CA VAL A 616 -8.77 2.07 -20.03
C VAL A 616 -9.39 2.28 -18.65
N GLU A 617 -10.70 2.06 -18.54
CA GLU A 617 -11.38 1.90 -17.25
C GLU A 617 -11.40 0.42 -16.86
N PHE A 618 -10.93 0.11 -15.65
CA PHE A 618 -10.96 -1.25 -15.12
C PHE A 618 -12.33 -1.58 -14.54
N LEU A 619 -12.90 -2.71 -14.96
CA LEU A 619 -14.24 -3.17 -14.54
C LEU A 619 -14.19 -4.36 -13.58
N GLY A 620 -13.09 -5.11 -13.53
CA GLY A 620 -12.91 -6.24 -12.62
C GLY A 620 -12.23 -7.44 -13.27
N ARG A 621 -12.33 -8.61 -12.64
CA ARG A 621 -11.82 -9.89 -13.16
C ARG A 621 -12.95 -10.84 -13.52
N ARG A 622 -12.71 -11.70 -14.52
CA ARG A 622 -13.66 -12.77 -14.88
C ARG A 622 -13.52 -14.02 -14.01
N ASP A 623 -12.32 -14.29 -13.51
CA ASP A 623 -12.02 -15.46 -12.67
C ASP A 623 -12.18 -15.17 -11.17
N ALA A 624 -12.08 -16.21 -10.34
CA ALA A 624 -12.18 -16.11 -8.89
C ALA A 624 -10.90 -15.55 -8.22
N GLN A 625 -9.97 -14.98 -9.00
CA GLN A 625 -8.78 -14.33 -8.43
C GLN A 625 -9.18 -13.05 -7.74
N VAL A 626 -8.58 -12.83 -6.58
CA VAL A 626 -8.83 -11.64 -5.78
C VAL A 626 -7.52 -10.94 -5.47
N LYS A 627 -7.58 -9.61 -5.42
CA LYS A 627 -6.52 -8.78 -4.83
C LYS A 627 -6.93 -8.45 -3.41
N ILE A 628 -6.16 -8.91 -2.43
CA ILE A 628 -6.36 -8.63 -1.01
C ILE A 628 -5.07 -8.01 -0.48
N ARG A 629 -5.11 -6.74 -0.02
CA ARG A 629 -3.95 -6.03 0.54
C ARG A 629 -2.77 -5.97 -0.43
N GLY A 630 -3.04 -5.75 -1.71
CA GLY A 630 -2.05 -5.80 -2.80
C GLY A 630 -1.59 -7.20 -3.23
N PHE A 631 -1.92 -8.26 -2.48
CA PHE A 631 -1.57 -9.64 -2.84
C PHE A 631 -2.55 -10.20 -3.87
N ARG A 632 -2.03 -10.74 -4.97
CA ARG A 632 -2.81 -11.55 -5.91
C ARG A 632 -2.98 -12.95 -5.34
N ILE A 633 -4.21 -13.29 -4.95
CA ILE A 633 -4.56 -14.56 -4.31
C ILE A 633 -5.46 -15.37 -5.24
N GLU A 634 -5.05 -16.61 -5.45
CA GLU A 634 -5.80 -17.62 -6.19
C GLU A 634 -6.55 -18.49 -5.19
N ILE A 635 -7.87 -18.32 -5.13
CA ILE A 635 -8.72 -19.04 -4.17
C ILE A 635 -8.59 -20.57 -4.34
N GLY A 636 -8.42 -21.04 -5.58
CA GLY A 636 -8.21 -22.45 -5.89
C GLY A 636 -6.94 -23.05 -5.26
N GLU A 637 -5.91 -22.25 -4.96
CA GLU A 637 -4.71 -22.70 -4.25
C GLU A 637 -5.00 -23.09 -2.81
N ILE A 638 -5.83 -22.29 -2.17
CA ILE A 638 -6.25 -22.51 -0.79
C ILE A 638 -7.19 -23.71 -0.73
N GLU A 639 -8.16 -23.78 -1.65
CA GLU A 639 -9.12 -24.88 -1.76
C GLU A 639 -8.40 -26.24 -1.95
N ASN A 640 -7.38 -26.29 -2.82
CA ASN A 640 -6.62 -27.53 -3.04
C ASN A 640 -5.77 -27.95 -1.83
N GLN A 641 -5.16 -27.02 -1.09
CA GLN A 641 -4.46 -27.39 0.15
C GLN A 641 -5.45 -27.82 1.25
N LEU A 642 -6.62 -27.18 1.31
CA LEU A 642 -7.68 -27.56 2.25
C LEU A 642 -8.15 -29.01 2.03
N LEU A 643 -8.25 -29.46 0.78
CA LEU A 643 -8.58 -30.85 0.43
C LEU A 643 -7.53 -31.87 0.92
N ARG A 644 -6.29 -31.46 1.16
CA ARG A 644 -5.22 -32.32 1.69
C ARG A 644 -5.25 -32.43 3.21
N ALA A 645 -6.06 -31.62 3.90
CA ALA A 645 -6.17 -31.63 5.35
C ALA A 645 -6.85 -32.92 5.85
N PRO A 646 -6.38 -33.53 6.95
CA PRO A 646 -6.96 -34.76 7.49
C PRO A 646 -8.46 -34.65 7.77
N GLY A 647 -9.26 -35.51 7.13
CA GLY A 647 -10.70 -35.58 7.35
C GLY A 647 -11.55 -34.70 6.43
N VAL A 648 -10.95 -33.83 5.64
CA VAL A 648 -11.67 -33.04 4.62
C VAL A 648 -11.99 -33.90 3.41
N ARG A 649 -13.22 -33.79 2.89
CA ARG A 649 -13.67 -34.44 1.65
C ARG A 649 -13.78 -33.44 0.50
N ASP A 650 -14.48 -32.33 0.73
CA ASP A 650 -14.61 -31.21 -0.20
C ASP A 650 -14.27 -29.90 0.53
N GLY A 651 -13.75 -28.91 -0.20
CA GLY A 651 -13.34 -27.62 0.35
C GLY A 651 -13.66 -26.48 -0.61
N ALA A 652 -14.15 -25.36 -0.08
CA ALA A 652 -14.41 -24.14 -0.84
C ALA A 652 -13.97 -22.93 -0.04
N VAL A 653 -13.42 -21.94 -0.71
CA VAL A 653 -12.99 -20.69 -0.08
C VAL A 653 -13.69 -19.54 -0.78
N VAL A 654 -14.15 -18.59 0.03
CA VAL A 654 -14.79 -17.36 -0.43
C VAL A 654 -14.09 -16.17 0.18
N VAL A 655 -14.27 -15.03 -0.47
CA VAL A 655 -13.84 -13.74 0.06
C VAL A 655 -15.06 -13.02 0.57
N THR A 656 -14.94 -12.56 1.79
CA THR A 656 -15.88 -11.68 2.46
C THR A 656 -15.22 -10.32 2.61
N GLU A 657 -16.05 -9.29 2.66
CA GLU A 657 -15.62 -7.92 2.88
C GLU A 657 -16.44 -7.39 4.04
N ASP A 658 -15.73 -6.98 5.10
CA ASP A 658 -16.30 -6.27 6.24
C ASP A 658 -15.69 -4.86 6.31
N ALA A 659 -15.94 -4.14 7.40
CA ALA A 659 -15.40 -2.80 7.59
C ALA A 659 -13.86 -2.75 7.74
N ALA A 660 -13.21 -3.87 8.07
CA ALA A 660 -11.75 -4.02 8.12
C ALA A 660 -11.13 -4.36 6.75
N GLY A 661 -11.94 -4.77 5.77
CA GLY A 661 -11.57 -5.01 4.38
C GLY A 661 -11.83 -6.45 3.94
N LYS A 662 -11.16 -6.87 2.86
CA LYS A 662 -11.33 -8.23 2.32
C LYS A 662 -10.57 -9.26 3.15
N HIS A 663 -11.22 -10.38 3.46
CA HIS A 663 -10.63 -11.53 4.14
C HIS A 663 -11.14 -12.86 3.58
N LEU A 664 -10.45 -13.96 3.90
CA LEU A 664 -10.70 -15.30 3.35
C LEU A 664 -11.44 -16.18 4.37
N VAL A 665 -12.53 -16.83 3.93
CA VAL A 665 -13.31 -17.79 4.74
C VAL A 665 -13.36 -19.14 4.03
N ALA A 666 -13.02 -20.20 4.76
CA ALA A 666 -13.02 -21.57 4.26
C ALA A 666 -14.23 -22.37 4.76
N PHE A 667 -14.80 -23.14 3.85
CA PHE A 667 -15.83 -24.13 4.12
C PHE A 667 -15.32 -25.51 3.75
N HIS A 668 -15.59 -26.51 4.58
CA HIS A 668 -15.18 -27.89 4.31
C HIS A 668 -16.28 -28.90 4.64
N THR A 669 -16.28 -30.02 3.96
CA THR A 669 -17.11 -31.20 4.26
C THR A 669 -16.22 -32.35 4.72
N GLY A 670 -16.82 -33.40 5.27
CA GLY A 670 -16.09 -34.58 5.75
C GLY A 670 -16.16 -34.74 7.26
N ALA A 671 -15.14 -35.35 7.87
CA ALA A 671 -15.09 -35.56 9.31
C ALA A 671 -14.71 -34.25 10.01
N ASP A 672 -15.60 -33.75 10.86
CA ASP A 672 -15.36 -32.57 11.69
C ASP A 672 -14.41 -32.92 12.85
N ARG A 673 -13.11 -32.96 12.57
CA ARG A 673 -12.08 -33.45 13.49
C ARG A 673 -11.01 -32.43 13.85
N LEU A 674 -10.85 -31.38 13.03
CA LEU A 674 -9.83 -30.36 13.22
C LEU A 674 -10.51 -29.06 13.68
N SER A 675 -9.95 -28.46 14.72
CA SER A 675 -10.25 -27.07 15.09
C SER A 675 -9.74 -26.09 14.03
N ALA A 676 -10.23 -24.83 14.07
CA ALA A 676 -9.77 -23.78 13.16
C ALA A 676 -8.24 -23.56 13.27
N GLU A 677 -7.69 -23.63 14.47
CA GLU A 677 -6.25 -23.48 14.74
C GLU A 677 -5.43 -24.62 14.15
N GLU A 678 -5.94 -25.86 14.22
CA GLU A 678 -5.31 -27.01 13.56
C GLU A 678 -5.36 -26.89 12.03
N PHE A 679 -6.45 -26.34 11.46
CA PHE A 679 -6.50 -26.01 10.03
C PHE A 679 -5.51 -24.92 9.64
N LYS A 680 -5.44 -23.82 10.41
CA LYS A 680 -4.47 -22.74 10.19
C LYS A 680 -3.05 -23.28 10.26
N GLU A 681 -2.72 -24.08 11.26
CA GLU A 681 -1.39 -24.70 11.40
C GLU A 681 -1.08 -25.63 10.22
N PHE A 682 -2.04 -26.46 9.80
CA PHE A 682 -1.88 -27.35 8.65
C PHE A 682 -1.59 -26.55 7.36
N LEU A 683 -2.38 -25.53 7.08
CA LEU A 683 -2.24 -24.72 5.86
C LEU A 683 -0.96 -23.88 5.86
N ARG A 684 -0.52 -23.33 7.00
CA ARG A 684 0.74 -22.56 7.13
C ARG A 684 1.99 -23.36 6.77
N ARG A 685 1.92 -24.68 6.73
CA ARG A 685 3.05 -25.54 6.30
C ARG A 685 3.35 -25.40 4.81
N SER A 686 2.34 -25.09 4.00
CA SER A 686 2.43 -25.08 2.53
C SER A 686 2.02 -23.76 1.86
N LEU A 687 1.24 -22.92 2.55
CA LEU A 687 0.76 -21.62 2.06
C LEU A 687 1.46 -20.45 2.78
N PRO A 688 1.75 -19.35 2.07
CA PRO A 688 2.11 -18.08 2.70
C PRO A 688 1.03 -17.60 3.68
N HIS A 689 1.43 -16.86 4.71
CA HIS A 689 0.51 -16.41 5.77
C HIS A 689 -0.72 -15.64 5.23
N TYR A 690 -0.55 -14.82 4.19
CA TYR A 690 -1.62 -14.02 3.58
C TYR A 690 -2.64 -14.86 2.78
N MET A 691 -2.36 -16.13 2.48
CA MET A 691 -3.27 -17.05 1.80
C MET A 691 -4.03 -17.97 2.77
N VAL A 692 -3.75 -17.92 4.07
CA VAL A 692 -4.40 -18.79 5.06
C VAL A 692 -5.73 -18.15 5.49
N PRO A 693 -6.88 -18.83 5.32
CA PRO A 693 -8.19 -18.32 5.74
C PRO A 693 -8.27 -17.98 7.23
N GLU A 694 -9.04 -16.95 7.54
CA GLU A 694 -9.21 -16.45 8.91
C GLU A 694 -10.25 -17.31 9.67
N HIS A 695 -11.26 -17.82 8.96
CA HIS A 695 -12.34 -18.65 9.51
C HIS A 695 -12.52 -19.97 8.74
N PHE A 696 -12.93 -21.01 9.47
CA PHE A 696 -13.18 -22.35 8.94
C PHE A 696 -14.56 -22.84 9.41
N HIS A 697 -15.40 -23.28 8.48
CA HIS A 697 -16.73 -23.77 8.77
C HIS A 697 -16.97 -25.16 8.20
N HIS A 698 -17.40 -26.08 9.06
CA HIS A 698 -17.88 -27.38 8.62
C HIS A 698 -19.28 -27.28 8.01
N CYS A 699 -19.47 -27.96 6.88
CA CYS A 699 -20.74 -28.13 6.21
C CYS A 699 -21.01 -29.62 5.99
N GLU A 700 -22.28 -30.04 6.17
CA GLU A 700 -22.70 -31.39 5.78
C GLU A 700 -22.54 -31.61 4.26
N ALA A 701 -22.81 -30.57 3.47
CA ALA A 701 -22.55 -30.50 2.03
C ALA A 701 -22.28 -29.04 1.62
N LEU A 702 -21.45 -28.83 0.60
CA LEU A 702 -21.30 -27.51 0.01
C LEU A 702 -22.56 -27.16 -0.81
N PRO A 703 -23.12 -25.94 -0.69
CA PRO A 703 -24.23 -25.50 -1.52
C PRO A 703 -23.78 -25.49 -2.98
N LEU A 704 -24.67 -25.94 -3.86
CA LEU A 704 -24.41 -26.03 -5.30
C LEU A 704 -25.41 -25.15 -6.06
N THR A 705 -24.94 -24.54 -7.13
CA THR A 705 -25.75 -23.84 -8.14
C THR A 705 -26.65 -24.85 -8.89
N GLY A 706 -27.65 -24.36 -9.63
CA GLY A 706 -28.51 -25.20 -10.48
C GLY A 706 -27.75 -26.04 -11.53
N ASN A 707 -26.48 -25.74 -11.78
CA ASN A 707 -25.58 -26.46 -12.68
C ASN A 707 -24.64 -27.45 -11.96
N GLY A 708 -24.83 -27.70 -10.66
CA GLY A 708 -24.03 -28.66 -9.88
C GLY A 708 -22.62 -28.18 -9.50
N LYS A 709 -22.28 -26.91 -9.73
CA LYS A 709 -21.03 -26.28 -9.24
C LYS A 709 -21.23 -25.66 -7.87
N THR A 710 -20.19 -25.59 -7.03
CA THR A 710 -20.22 -24.89 -5.74
C THR A 710 -20.75 -23.46 -5.86
N ASP A 711 -21.80 -23.15 -5.10
CA ASP A 711 -22.42 -21.83 -5.05
C ASP A 711 -21.64 -20.92 -4.11
N LYS A 712 -20.64 -20.21 -4.66
CA LYS A 712 -19.83 -19.28 -3.89
C LYS A 712 -20.63 -18.09 -3.36
N LYS A 713 -21.73 -17.66 -4.02
CA LYS A 713 -22.57 -16.58 -3.49
C LYS A 713 -23.30 -17.01 -2.23
N ALA A 714 -23.86 -18.22 -2.24
CA ALA A 714 -24.49 -18.81 -1.05
C ALA A 714 -23.47 -19.00 0.09
N LEU A 715 -22.25 -19.44 -0.23
CA LEU A 715 -21.17 -19.55 0.75
C LEU A 715 -20.71 -18.20 1.32
N THR A 716 -20.61 -17.13 0.50
CA THR A 716 -20.30 -15.78 0.99
C THR A 716 -21.38 -15.27 1.95
N ALA A 717 -22.67 -15.51 1.65
CA ALA A 717 -23.76 -15.16 2.57
C ALA A 717 -23.70 -15.98 3.87
N LEU A 718 -23.46 -17.29 3.77
CA LEU A 718 -23.27 -18.15 4.94
C LEU A 718 -22.06 -17.75 5.78
N ALA A 719 -20.98 -17.26 5.17
CA ALA A 719 -19.81 -16.77 5.88
C ALA A 719 -20.20 -15.55 6.73
N ALA A 720 -20.93 -14.59 6.16
CA ALA A 720 -21.43 -13.44 6.89
C ALA A 720 -22.37 -13.82 8.07
N GLU A 721 -23.10 -14.94 7.97
CA GLU A 721 -24.00 -15.42 9.02
C GLU A 721 -23.32 -16.31 10.09
N ARG A 722 -22.27 -17.04 9.74
CA ARG A 722 -21.68 -18.12 10.56
C ARG A 722 -20.36 -17.78 11.22
N THR A 723 -19.72 -16.66 10.87
CA THR A 723 -18.53 -16.20 11.59
C THR A 723 -18.89 -16.01 13.08
N PRO A 724 -18.33 -16.82 14.00
CA PRO A 724 -18.83 -16.87 15.38
C PRO A 724 -18.38 -15.62 16.14
N VAL A 725 -19.31 -15.04 16.91
CA VAL A 725 -18.97 -14.19 18.05
C VAL A 725 -18.34 -15.10 19.11
N THR A 726 -17.01 -15.05 19.26
CA THR A 726 -16.29 -15.74 20.35
C THR A 726 -16.92 -15.41 21.70
N ARG A 727 -16.84 -16.36 22.66
CA ARG A 727 -17.32 -16.25 24.04
C ARG A 727 -17.16 -14.82 24.58
N HIS A 728 -18.24 -14.05 24.58
CA HIS A 728 -18.19 -12.65 24.93
C HIS A 728 -18.10 -12.50 26.45
N VAL A 729 -16.89 -12.25 26.94
CA VAL A 729 -16.68 -11.73 28.29
C VAL A 729 -16.36 -10.24 28.14
N PRO A 730 -17.13 -9.32 28.76
CA PRO A 730 -16.94 -7.90 28.53
C PRO A 730 -15.61 -7.39 29.12
N PRO A 731 -15.01 -6.34 28.52
CA PRO A 731 -13.88 -5.59 29.09
C PRO A 731 -14.17 -5.15 30.53
N ARG A 732 -13.22 -5.38 31.44
CA ARG A 732 -13.34 -5.09 32.88
C ARG A 732 -12.60 -3.81 33.27
N THR A 733 -11.31 -3.71 32.92
CA THR A 733 -10.48 -2.57 33.34
C THR A 733 -10.76 -1.32 32.48
N PRO A 734 -10.42 -0.11 32.94
CA PRO A 734 -10.51 1.10 32.13
C PRO A 734 -9.72 1.00 30.82
N THR A 735 -8.51 0.42 30.87
CA THR A 735 -7.64 0.21 29.71
C THR A 735 -8.23 -0.80 28.75
N GLU A 736 -8.77 -1.93 29.26
CA GLU A 736 -9.51 -2.90 28.43
C GLU A 736 -10.70 -2.22 27.72
N ARG A 737 -11.48 -1.39 28.43
CA ARG A 737 -12.63 -0.68 27.85
C ARG A 737 -12.22 0.34 26.79
N HIS A 738 -11.14 1.09 27.02
CA HIS A 738 -10.63 2.04 26.06
C HIS A 738 -10.08 1.34 24.81
N LEU A 739 -9.30 0.27 24.99
CA LEU A 739 -8.82 -0.57 23.88
C LEU A 739 -9.99 -1.14 23.07
N ALA A 740 -11.03 -1.65 23.73
CA ALA A 740 -12.20 -2.19 23.04
C ALA A 740 -12.90 -1.13 22.19
N GLN A 741 -13.00 0.12 22.67
CA GLN A 741 -13.52 1.24 21.87
C GLN A 741 -12.67 1.52 20.65
N GLN A 742 -11.34 1.56 20.79
CA GLN A 742 -10.45 1.83 19.66
C GLN A 742 -10.44 0.69 18.65
N TRP A 743 -10.46 -0.57 19.12
CA TRP A 743 -10.57 -1.74 18.25
C TRP A 743 -11.89 -1.73 17.48
N ALA A 744 -13.00 -1.40 18.15
CA ALA A 744 -14.32 -1.35 17.52
C ALA A 744 -14.34 -0.37 16.35
N GLU A 745 -13.75 0.81 16.55
CA GLU A 745 -13.67 1.82 15.50
C GLU A 745 -12.71 1.42 14.36
N VAL A 746 -11.55 0.86 14.69
CA VAL A 746 -10.53 0.44 13.71
C VAL A 746 -11.00 -0.74 12.85
N LEU A 747 -11.71 -1.69 13.45
CA LEU A 747 -12.22 -2.90 12.80
C LEU A 747 -13.63 -2.69 12.22
N GLY A 748 -14.27 -1.55 12.53
CA GLY A 748 -15.65 -1.24 12.19
C GLY A 748 -16.66 -2.25 12.74
N LEU A 749 -16.40 -2.74 13.95
CA LEU A 749 -17.27 -3.68 14.68
C LEU A 749 -18.02 -2.94 15.80
N PRO A 750 -19.20 -3.42 16.22
CA PRO A 750 -19.84 -2.94 17.44
C PRO A 750 -18.95 -3.17 18.66
N VAL A 751 -18.85 -2.18 19.57
CA VAL A 751 -17.98 -2.27 20.75
C VAL A 751 -18.35 -3.41 21.69
N ASP A 752 -19.63 -3.79 21.72
CA ASP A 752 -20.17 -4.92 22.47
C ASP A 752 -19.82 -6.28 21.87
N GLU A 753 -19.21 -6.34 20.69
CA GLU A 753 -18.65 -7.59 20.14
C GLU A 753 -17.20 -7.82 20.59
N ILE A 754 -16.52 -6.81 21.13
CA ILE A 754 -15.12 -6.90 21.54
C ILE A 754 -15.02 -7.30 23.01
N GLY A 755 -14.87 -8.61 23.24
CA GLY A 755 -14.62 -9.17 24.57
C GLY A 755 -13.16 -9.00 25.03
N ARG A 756 -12.94 -9.14 26.34
CA ARG A 756 -11.58 -9.11 26.93
C ARG A 756 -10.64 -10.18 26.40
N ASP A 757 -11.18 -11.35 26.06
CA ASP A 757 -10.42 -12.50 25.56
C ASP A 757 -10.46 -12.54 24.02
N ALA A 758 -10.89 -11.44 23.37
CA ALA A 758 -10.87 -11.33 21.91
C ALA A 758 -9.43 -11.14 21.43
N ASP A 759 -9.04 -11.95 20.45
CA ASP A 759 -7.80 -11.79 19.69
C ASP A 759 -8.02 -10.78 18.55
N PHE A 760 -7.11 -9.82 18.41
CA PHE A 760 -7.18 -8.75 17.42
C PHE A 760 -7.29 -9.30 16.00
N PHE A 761 -6.47 -10.29 15.65
CA PHE A 761 -6.40 -10.86 14.30
C PHE A 761 -7.54 -11.83 14.03
N GLU A 762 -8.03 -12.55 15.04
CA GLU A 762 -9.25 -13.36 14.88
C GLU A 762 -10.52 -12.53 14.68
N ARG A 763 -10.50 -11.26 15.07
CA ARG A 763 -11.59 -10.30 14.86
C ARG A 763 -11.44 -9.48 13.56
N GLY A 764 -10.68 -9.97 12.60
CA GLY A 764 -10.43 -9.28 11.32
C GLY A 764 -9.31 -8.25 11.39
N GLY A 765 -8.54 -8.22 12.49
CA GLY A 765 -7.33 -7.44 12.60
C GLY A 765 -6.26 -7.85 11.59
N THR A 766 -5.53 -6.87 11.07
CA THR A 766 -4.52 -7.01 10.03
C THR A 766 -3.30 -6.18 10.44
N SER A 767 -2.16 -6.35 9.79
CA SER A 767 -1.02 -5.45 10.04
C SER A 767 -1.39 -3.99 9.78
N LEU A 768 -2.24 -3.71 8.79
CA LEU A 768 -2.68 -2.35 8.48
C LEU A 768 -3.63 -1.80 9.55
N SER A 769 -4.59 -2.60 10.03
CA SER A 769 -5.48 -2.15 11.09
C SER A 769 -4.76 -2.08 12.44
N ALA A 770 -3.75 -2.91 12.68
CA ALA A 770 -2.85 -2.76 13.84
C ALA A 770 -2.10 -1.42 13.78
N VAL A 771 -1.60 -1.00 12.61
CA VAL A 771 -1.01 0.32 12.42
C VAL A 771 -2.02 1.43 12.69
N LYS A 772 -3.24 1.35 12.15
CA LYS A 772 -4.32 2.31 12.43
C LYS A 772 -4.63 2.39 13.94
N LEU A 773 -4.65 1.24 14.62
CA LEU A 773 -4.86 1.15 16.07
C LEU A 773 -3.73 1.83 16.86
N ILE A 774 -2.47 1.58 16.47
CA ILE A 774 -1.29 2.23 17.07
C ILE A 774 -1.37 3.75 16.95
N LEU A 775 -1.75 4.24 15.76
CA LEU A 775 -1.95 5.67 15.52
C LEU A 775 -3.07 6.24 16.42
N LYS A 776 -4.23 5.58 16.47
CA LYS A 776 -5.36 5.99 17.33
C LYS A 776 -5.05 6.02 18.82
N LEU A 777 -4.21 5.10 19.29
CA LEU A 777 -3.79 5.03 20.69
C LEU A 777 -2.61 5.96 21.01
N GLY A 778 -2.30 6.91 20.13
CA GLY A 778 -1.20 7.86 20.32
C GLY A 778 0.15 7.16 20.51
N ARG A 779 0.33 5.98 19.88
CA ARG A 779 1.56 5.16 19.94
C ARG A 779 1.92 4.64 21.34
N THR A 780 0.93 4.48 22.22
CA THR A 780 1.12 3.82 23.52
C THR A 780 1.58 2.36 23.38
N ILE A 781 1.32 1.76 22.22
CA ILE A 781 1.70 0.41 21.84
C ILE A 781 2.43 0.41 20.49
N THR A 782 3.25 -0.61 20.26
CA THR A 782 3.96 -0.87 19.00
C THR A 782 3.31 -2.02 18.25
N LEU A 783 3.66 -2.22 16.97
CA LEU A 783 3.17 -3.39 16.23
C LEU A 783 3.64 -4.70 16.85
N ARG A 784 4.88 -4.72 17.39
CA ARG A 784 5.38 -5.87 18.14
C ARG A 784 4.47 -6.21 19.32
N ASP A 785 3.95 -5.21 20.02
CA ASP A 785 3.05 -5.42 21.15
C ASP A 785 1.72 -6.05 20.70
N VAL A 786 1.13 -5.54 19.62
CA VAL A 786 -0.12 -6.10 19.06
C VAL A 786 0.10 -7.53 18.56
N THR A 787 1.23 -7.81 17.89
CA THR A 787 1.53 -9.17 17.38
C THR A 787 1.94 -10.16 18.48
N GLY A 788 2.64 -9.68 19.51
CA GLY A 788 3.14 -10.50 20.61
C GLY A 788 2.12 -10.71 21.73
N SER A 789 1.12 -9.84 21.83
CA SER A 789 0.01 -9.92 22.77
C SER A 789 -1.29 -9.52 22.07
N PRO A 790 -1.78 -10.36 21.14
CA PRO A 790 -2.93 -10.02 20.30
C PRO A 790 -4.27 -10.08 21.04
N VAL A 791 -4.32 -10.60 22.27
CA VAL A 791 -5.54 -10.67 23.08
C VAL A 791 -5.75 -9.35 23.82
N LEU A 792 -6.98 -8.81 23.79
CA LEU A 792 -7.29 -7.48 24.34
C LEU A 792 -6.86 -7.32 25.81
N ALA A 793 -7.13 -8.31 26.66
CA ALA A 793 -6.74 -8.28 28.07
C ALA A 793 -5.21 -8.29 28.26
N ASP A 794 -4.49 -9.05 27.44
CA ASP A 794 -3.03 -9.17 27.53
C ASP A 794 -2.36 -7.87 27.05
N LEU A 795 -2.88 -7.27 25.98
CA LEU A 795 -2.43 -5.96 25.51
C LEU A 795 -2.74 -4.85 26.52
N ALA A 796 -3.90 -4.89 27.17
CA ALA A 796 -4.27 -3.96 28.23
C ALA A 796 -3.30 -4.07 29.42
N ALA A 797 -2.98 -5.29 29.86
CA ALA A 797 -2.04 -5.53 30.95
C ALA A 797 -0.63 -5.02 30.62
N LEU A 798 -0.19 -5.17 29.37
CA LEU A 798 1.09 -4.64 28.90
C LEU A 798 1.13 -3.10 28.92
N ILE A 799 0.03 -2.43 28.55
CA ILE A 799 -0.10 -0.97 28.67
C ILE A 799 -0.07 -0.53 30.12
N ASP A 800 -0.85 -1.19 30.98
CA ASP A 800 -0.97 -0.85 32.40
C ASP A 800 0.39 -1.03 33.12
N GLY A 801 1.14 -2.10 32.83
CA GLY A 801 2.48 -2.32 33.39
C GLY A 801 3.50 -1.24 33.00
N ARG A 802 3.45 -0.74 31.76
CA ARG A 802 4.30 0.39 31.33
C ARG A 802 3.92 1.72 32.00
N ARG A 803 2.65 1.88 32.36
CA ARG A 803 2.15 3.09 33.03
C ARG A 803 2.58 3.12 34.49
N GLU A 804 2.65 1.96 35.14
CA GLU A 804 3.24 1.79 36.48
C GLU A 804 4.77 2.06 36.45
N GLU A 805 5.49 1.62 35.42
CA GLU A 805 6.92 1.99 35.23
C GLU A 805 7.15 3.49 35.01
N ARG A 806 6.13 4.24 34.54
CA ARG A 806 6.19 5.69 34.31
C ARG A 806 5.77 6.55 35.51
N SER A 807 5.29 5.96 36.62
CA SER A 807 4.75 6.74 37.75
C SER A 807 5.80 7.22 38.76
N GLY A 808 7.06 6.83 38.61
CA GLY A 808 8.18 7.32 39.42
C GLY A 808 8.73 8.67 38.95
N VAL A 809 9.44 9.39 39.83
CA VAL A 809 10.13 10.64 39.46
C VAL A 809 11.36 10.40 38.58
N LEU A 810 11.92 9.19 38.55
CA LEU A 810 12.99 8.80 37.63
C LEU A 810 12.45 8.07 36.41
N GLN A 811 12.55 8.72 35.26
CA GLN A 811 12.29 8.07 33.97
C GLN A 811 13.57 7.53 33.37
N ARG A 812 13.56 6.24 33.01
CA ARG A 812 14.67 5.62 32.30
C ARG A 812 14.67 6.08 30.84
N LEU A 813 15.72 6.78 30.42
CA LEU A 813 15.87 7.26 29.04
C LEU A 813 16.71 6.34 28.15
N ALA A 814 17.69 5.65 28.72
CA ALA A 814 18.52 4.70 27.98
C ALA A 814 19.12 3.62 28.90
N THR A 815 19.34 2.44 28.34
CA THR A 815 19.99 1.30 29.02
C THR A 815 21.21 0.86 28.21
N ALA A 816 22.34 0.70 28.90
CA ALA A 816 23.55 0.10 28.37
C ALA A 816 23.81 -1.24 29.08
N ASP A 817 24.04 -2.30 28.29
CA ASP A 817 24.25 -3.66 28.80
C ASP A 817 25.49 -3.74 29.72
N GLY A 818 25.33 -4.32 30.90
CA GLY A 818 26.42 -4.55 31.85
C GLY A 818 26.88 -3.32 32.66
N SER A 819 26.27 -2.14 32.47
CA SER A 819 26.66 -0.95 33.24
C SER A 819 26.20 -1.04 34.71
N ARG A 820 27.16 -0.96 35.64
CA ARG A 820 26.91 -0.76 37.09
C ARG A 820 26.94 0.72 37.50
N HIS A 821 27.07 1.62 36.51
CA HIS A 821 27.09 3.05 36.65
C HIS A 821 25.84 3.68 36.03
N GLY A 822 25.19 4.59 36.75
CA GLY A 822 24.03 5.33 36.24
C GLY A 822 24.25 6.84 36.28
N LEU A 823 23.81 7.52 35.22
CA LEU A 823 23.74 8.98 35.17
C LEU A 823 22.30 9.43 35.40
N VAL A 824 22.08 10.35 36.35
CA VAL A 824 20.76 10.96 36.62
C VAL A 824 20.76 12.43 36.17
N LEU A 825 19.83 12.77 35.29
CA LEU A 825 19.72 14.09 34.65
C LEU A 825 18.57 14.90 35.27
N PHE A 826 18.86 16.09 35.77
CA PHE A 826 17.89 17.04 36.30
C PHE A 826 17.63 18.16 35.29
N PRO A 827 16.38 18.36 34.84
CA PRO A 827 16.04 19.27 33.74
C PRO A 827 16.30 20.74 34.08
N TYR A 828 16.37 21.56 33.04
CA TYR A 828 16.30 23.02 33.17
C TYR A 828 14.88 23.47 33.55
N ALA A 829 14.76 24.74 33.97
CA ALA A 829 13.49 25.31 34.44
C ALA A 829 12.38 25.14 33.39
N GLY A 830 11.20 24.64 33.80
CA GLY A 830 10.07 24.37 32.92
C GLY A 830 10.29 23.20 31.95
N GLY A 831 11.38 22.46 32.10
CA GLY A 831 11.76 21.33 31.28
C GLY A 831 11.40 19.97 31.88
N GLY A 832 11.55 18.91 31.08
CA GLY A 832 11.31 17.53 31.51
C GLY A 832 12.27 16.52 30.85
N PRO A 833 12.07 15.21 31.10
CA PRO A 833 12.92 14.14 30.59
C PRO A 833 13.14 14.16 29.06
N VAL A 834 12.13 14.57 28.29
CA VAL A 834 12.19 14.67 26.82
C VAL A 834 13.34 15.55 26.34
N ASN A 835 13.72 16.56 27.12
CA ASN A 835 14.76 17.53 26.77
C ASN A 835 16.17 16.91 26.73
N PHE A 836 16.33 15.72 27.30
CA PHE A 836 17.60 15.00 27.34
C PHE A 836 17.71 13.90 26.28
N HIS A 837 16.75 13.74 25.37
CA HIS A 837 16.72 12.59 24.47
C HIS A 837 17.99 12.47 23.61
N ALA A 838 18.41 13.56 22.96
CA ALA A 838 19.65 13.60 22.18
C ALA A 838 20.90 13.28 23.03
N PHE A 839 20.93 13.78 24.27
CA PHE A 839 22.04 13.52 25.19
C PHE A 839 22.06 12.07 25.71
N ALA A 840 20.91 11.52 26.06
CA ALA A 840 20.76 10.13 26.48
C ALA A 840 21.17 9.15 25.38
N GLN A 841 20.86 9.44 24.11
CA GLN A 841 21.33 8.64 22.98
C GLN A 841 22.85 8.67 22.84
N ALA A 842 23.47 9.85 22.95
CA ALA A 842 24.93 9.99 22.90
C ALA A 842 25.62 9.24 24.07
N LEU A 843 25.04 9.30 25.27
CA LEU A 843 25.53 8.58 26.45
C LEU A 843 25.37 7.06 26.33
N ARG A 844 24.27 6.58 25.72
CA ARG A 844 24.08 5.16 25.41
C ARG A 844 25.17 4.65 24.47
N ALA A 845 25.52 5.42 23.45
CA ALA A 845 26.63 5.09 22.55
C ALA A 845 27.99 5.03 23.29
N ALA A 846 28.12 5.77 24.38
CA ALA A 846 29.27 5.71 25.29
C ALA A 846 29.16 4.63 26.39
N GLY A 847 28.12 3.79 26.38
CA GLY A 847 27.94 2.69 27.34
C GLY A 847 27.40 3.10 28.71
N ILE A 848 26.75 4.26 28.83
CA ILE A 848 26.23 4.79 30.10
C ILE A 848 24.70 4.66 30.14
N SER A 849 24.18 4.07 31.22
CA SER A 849 22.73 4.02 31.48
C SER A 849 22.25 5.36 32.05
N THR A 850 21.15 5.90 31.52
CA THR A 850 20.69 7.25 31.84
C THR A 850 19.25 7.25 32.33
N HIS A 851 19.03 7.94 33.45
CA HIS A 851 17.71 8.28 33.98
C HIS A 851 17.57 9.80 33.97
N ALA A 852 16.36 10.31 33.78
CA ALA A 852 16.06 11.73 33.89
C ALA A 852 14.90 11.94 34.86
N VAL A 853 14.98 13.04 35.59
CA VAL A 853 13.97 13.39 36.59
C VAL A 853 12.76 14.02 35.90
N GLN A 854 11.61 13.39 36.04
CA GLN A 854 10.31 13.98 35.76
C GLN A 854 9.88 14.79 36.99
N LEU A 855 10.03 16.11 36.92
CA LEU A 855 9.60 16.99 38.01
C LEU A 855 8.07 16.87 38.19
N PRO A 856 7.56 16.71 39.43
CA PRO A 856 6.12 16.65 39.68
C PRO A 856 5.39 17.87 39.14
N GLY A 857 4.27 17.64 38.46
CA GLY A 857 3.48 18.70 37.79
C GLY A 857 4.05 19.19 36.47
N HIS A 858 5.17 18.66 35.96
CA HIS A 858 5.78 19.11 34.70
C HIS A 858 5.39 18.26 33.48
N ASP A 859 4.55 17.23 33.65
CA ASP A 859 3.97 16.48 32.54
C ASP A 859 2.73 17.20 32.01
N VAL A 860 2.87 17.83 30.84
CA VAL A 860 1.83 18.61 30.17
C VAL A 860 0.69 17.73 29.65
N GLY A 861 0.89 16.41 29.54
CA GLY A 861 -0.11 15.43 29.11
C GLY A 861 -0.88 14.74 30.24
N ALA A 862 -0.47 14.91 31.50
CA ALA A 862 -1.13 14.37 32.68
C ALA A 862 -2.02 15.43 33.37
N ASP A 863 -2.96 15.01 34.22
CA ASP A 863 -3.76 15.94 35.04
C ASP A 863 -2.84 16.90 35.79
N ALA A 864 -3.15 18.21 35.77
CA ALA A 864 -2.32 19.27 36.33
C ALA A 864 -2.13 19.11 37.86
N GLY A 865 -1.13 18.32 38.24
CA GLY A 865 -0.69 18.14 39.62
C GLY A 865 0.02 19.38 40.16
N SER A 866 0.09 19.52 41.48
CA SER A 866 0.84 20.60 42.13
C SER A 866 2.34 20.44 41.92
N PHE A 867 3.05 21.53 41.62
CA PHE A 867 4.51 21.54 41.59
C PHE A 867 5.08 21.25 42.97
N ALA A 868 5.94 20.23 43.07
CA ALA A 868 6.61 19.88 44.32
C ALA A 868 7.79 20.82 44.61
N GLY A 869 8.12 21.01 45.89
CA GLY A 869 9.31 21.75 46.30
C GLY A 869 10.60 20.96 46.02
N LEU A 870 11.74 21.66 46.04
CA LEU A 870 13.06 21.07 45.78
C LEU A 870 13.40 19.92 46.75
N GLU A 871 13.20 20.13 48.05
CA GLU A 871 13.46 19.12 49.11
C GLU A 871 12.63 17.84 48.90
N GLN A 872 11.33 17.98 48.58
CA GLN A 872 10.45 16.84 48.36
C GLN A 872 10.89 16.04 47.12
N THR A 873 11.12 16.75 46.02
CA THR A 873 11.54 16.13 44.74
C THR A 873 12.86 15.39 44.91
N VAL A 874 13.83 16.00 45.59
CA VAL A 874 15.13 15.36 45.83
C VAL A 874 15.00 14.14 46.74
N LYS A 875 14.15 14.16 47.76
CA LYS A 875 13.88 12.97 48.59
C LYS A 875 13.35 11.80 47.78
N GLU A 876 12.40 12.06 46.89
CA GLU A 876 11.80 11.05 46.01
C GLU A 876 12.86 10.50 45.04
N VAL A 877 13.63 11.38 44.41
CA VAL A 877 14.72 10.98 43.49
C VAL A 877 15.79 10.15 44.21
N VAL A 878 16.22 10.56 45.41
CA VAL A 878 17.24 9.83 46.18
C VAL A 878 16.73 8.45 46.61
N ALA A 879 15.45 8.34 47.01
CA ALA A 879 14.83 7.07 47.32
C ALA A 879 14.82 6.13 46.10
N GLU A 880 14.37 6.61 44.94
CA GLU A 880 14.33 5.82 43.71
C GLU A 880 15.74 5.45 43.20
N ILE A 881 16.75 6.34 43.35
CA ILE A 881 18.16 5.98 43.07
C ILE A 881 18.60 4.78 43.90
N GLY A 882 18.19 4.71 45.17
CA GLY A 882 18.46 3.58 46.06
C GLY A 882 17.86 2.25 45.59
N GLU A 883 16.71 2.30 44.89
CA GLU A 883 16.03 1.12 44.35
C GLU A 883 16.68 0.60 43.06
N LEU A 884 17.42 1.44 42.33
CA LEU A 884 18.08 1.08 41.07
C LEU A 884 19.29 0.13 41.26
N GLY A 885 19.79 -0.05 42.49
CA GLY A 885 20.91 -0.95 42.77
C GLY A 885 22.23 -0.58 42.09
N LEU A 886 22.44 0.71 41.81
CA LEU A 886 23.66 1.23 41.17
C LEU A 886 24.85 1.23 42.15
N GLU A 887 26.05 0.86 41.69
CA GLU A 887 27.27 0.90 42.53
C GLU A 887 27.85 2.31 42.64
N THR A 888 27.68 3.11 41.58
CA THR A 888 28.10 4.51 41.50
C THR A 888 27.10 5.32 40.70
N VAL A 889 26.88 6.57 41.10
CA VAL A 889 25.98 7.49 40.41
C VAL A 889 26.69 8.77 40.01
N THR A 890 26.47 9.23 38.79
CA THR A 890 26.82 10.58 38.35
C THR A 890 25.54 11.40 38.26
N LEU A 891 25.59 12.67 38.69
CA LEU A 891 24.44 13.56 38.64
C LEU A 891 24.74 14.71 37.69
N TRP A 892 23.79 15.06 36.84
CA TRP A 892 23.88 16.23 35.97
C TRP A 892 22.69 17.15 36.23
N GLY A 893 22.94 18.39 36.63
CA GLY A 893 21.93 19.42 36.71
C GLY A 893 22.12 20.48 35.63
N HIS A 894 21.13 20.66 34.76
CA HIS A 894 21.19 21.70 33.73
C HIS A 894 20.39 22.93 34.15
N SER A 895 20.97 24.14 34.11
CA SER A 895 20.32 25.39 34.52
C SER A 895 19.73 25.28 35.95
N ALA A 896 18.41 25.42 36.14
CA ALA A 896 17.75 25.24 37.44
C ALA A 896 17.94 23.85 38.06
N GLY A 897 18.09 22.80 37.23
CA GLY A 897 18.43 21.45 37.65
C GLY A 897 19.72 21.35 38.45
N ALA A 898 20.63 22.33 38.34
CA ALA A 898 21.86 22.41 39.14
C ALA A 898 21.59 22.36 40.65
N ALA A 899 20.56 23.07 41.11
CA ALA A 899 20.18 23.10 42.52
C ALA A 899 19.73 21.71 43.01
N PHE A 900 18.93 21.01 42.20
CA PHE A 900 18.44 19.67 42.50
C PHE A 900 19.57 18.63 42.49
N ALA A 901 20.44 18.67 41.48
CA ALA A 901 21.57 17.75 41.36
C ALA A 901 22.56 17.89 42.53
N VAL A 902 22.89 19.12 42.92
CA VAL A 902 23.76 19.41 44.06
C VAL A 902 23.13 18.97 45.37
N HIS A 903 21.84 19.25 45.57
CA HIS A 903 21.15 18.83 46.79
C HIS A 903 21.04 17.31 46.90
N ALA A 904 20.72 16.62 45.79
CA ALA A 904 20.70 15.17 45.72
C ALA A 904 22.09 14.57 46.00
N ALA A 905 23.16 15.17 45.46
CA ALA A 905 24.52 14.73 45.73
C ALA A 905 24.86 14.77 47.23
N LEU A 906 24.52 15.88 47.90
CA LEU A 906 24.76 16.05 49.33
C LEU A 906 23.99 15.02 50.15
N GLN A 907 22.70 14.78 49.84
CA GLN A 907 21.90 13.77 50.52
C GLN A 907 22.42 12.35 50.28
N LEU A 908 22.84 12.01 49.06
CA LEU A 908 23.39 10.71 48.71
C LEU A 908 24.71 10.43 49.45
N GLU A 909 25.64 11.38 49.49
CA GLU A 909 26.88 11.22 50.25
C GLU A 909 26.63 11.13 51.77
N GLU A 910 25.66 11.88 52.30
CA GLU A 910 25.28 11.83 53.71
C GLU A 910 24.66 10.46 54.10
N GLN A 911 23.94 9.83 53.16
CA GLN A 911 23.42 8.46 53.30
C GLN A 911 24.45 7.36 52.99
N GLY A 912 25.68 7.73 52.61
CA GLY A 912 26.78 6.81 52.31
C GLY A 912 26.76 6.22 50.90
N THR A 913 25.94 6.75 49.98
CA THR A 913 25.94 6.38 48.57
C THR A 913 27.11 7.06 47.85
N ARG A 914 27.86 6.31 47.04
CA ARG A 914 29.05 6.82 46.34
C ARG A 914 28.65 7.62 45.09
N VAL A 915 28.72 8.95 45.19
CA VAL A 915 28.61 9.85 44.04
C VAL A 915 29.96 9.91 43.32
N HIS A 916 29.96 9.68 42.01
CA HIS A 916 31.18 9.67 41.20
C HIS A 916 31.59 11.08 40.77
N GLN A 917 30.64 11.86 40.26
CA GLN A 917 30.84 13.21 39.76
C GLN A 917 29.50 13.96 39.79
N VAL A 918 29.56 15.27 40.00
CA VAL A 918 28.40 16.18 39.85
C VAL A 918 28.70 17.15 38.73
N LEU A 919 27.83 17.25 37.74
CA LEU A 919 27.96 18.16 36.62
C LEU A 919 26.89 19.25 36.68
N VAL A 920 27.30 20.49 36.51
CA VAL A 920 26.40 21.65 36.45
C VAL A 920 26.51 22.29 35.07
N GLY A 921 25.48 22.12 34.26
CA GLY A 921 25.43 22.62 32.88
C GLY A 921 24.75 23.99 32.76
N ALA A 922 25.33 24.88 31.95
CA ALA A 922 24.78 26.20 31.64
C ALA A 922 24.40 27.03 32.87
N ARG A 923 25.15 26.89 33.96
CA ARG A 923 24.94 27.67 35.17
C ARG A 923 26.21 27.79 35.99
N ASP A 924 26.41 28.95 36.58
CA ASP A 924 27.39 29.16 37.64
C ASP A 924 26.70 29.50 38.97
N LEU A 925 27.47 29.56 40.06
CA LEU A 925 26.96 30.01 41.35
C LEU A 925 26.94 31.55 41.40
N ASP A 926 25.84 32.12 40.93
CA ASP A 926 25.62 33.57 40.94
C ASP A 926 25.65 34.16 42.36
N PRO A 927 26.03 35.44 42.52
CA PRO A 927 25.98 36.10 43.82
C PRO A 927 24.56 36.06 44.39
N VAL A 928 24.44 36.03 45.71
CA VAL A 928 23.14 36.01 46.41
C VAL A 928 22.24 37.15 45.95
N GLU A 929 22.78 38.34 45.68
CA GLU A 929 22.02 39.50 45.23
C GLU A 929 21.43 39.31 43.82
N VAL A 930 22.14 38.60 42.94
CA VAL A 930 21.67 38.29 41.57
C VAL A 930 20.58 37.22 41.64
N LEU A 931 20.78 36.16 42.43
CA LEU A 931 19.78 35.12 42.63
C LEU A 931 18.48 35.68 43.23
N GLN A 932 18.60 36.60 44.20
CA GLN A 932 17.44 37.29 44.79
C GLN A 932 16.75 38.23 43.79
N ALA A 933 17.51 38.89 42.92
CA ALA A 933 16.96 39.71 41.84
C ALA A 933 16.20 38.85 40.82
N ASP A 934 16.74 37.68 40.42
CA ASP A 934 16.08 36.75 39.51
C ASP A 934 14.75 36.24 40.10
N VAL A 935 14.73 35.92 41.40
CA VAL A 935 13.50 35.52 42.11
C VAL A 935 12.47 36.65 42.12
N ALA A 936 12.90 37.88 42.39
CA ALA A 936 12.00 39.04 42.39
C ALA A 936 11.43 39.30 40.99
N GLU A 937 12.30 39.35 39.97
CA GLU A 937 11.92 39.57 38.57
C GLU A 937 10.92 38.51 38.09
N ILE A 938 11.24 37.22 38.26
CA ILE A 938 10.40 36.14 37.75
C ILE A 938 9.05 36.07 38.48
N SER A 939 8.99 36.50 39.74
CA SER A 939 7.77 36.53 40.54
C SER A 939 6.84 37.68 40.16
N GLU A 940 7.39 38.78 39.64
CA GLU A 940 6.62 39.95 39.20
C GLU A 940 6.07 39.81 37.76
N LEU A 941 6.72 39.02 36.91
CA LEU A 941 6.28 38.80 35.53
C LEU A 941 4.95 38.03 35.46
N SER A 942 4.01 38.55 34.67
CA SER A 942 2.77 37.85 34.34
C SER A 942 3.06 36.59 33.50
N THR A 943 2.13 35.62 33.53
CA THR A 943 2.27 34.37 32.77
C THR A 943 2.41 34.62 31.27
N GLU A 944 1.74 35.64 30.72
CA GLU A 944 1.85 36.03 29.31
C GLU A 944 3.19 36.69 28.96
N GLU A 945 3.78 37.47 29.88
CA GLU A 945 5.12 38.02 29.69
C GLU A 945 6.18 36.91 29.72
N LEU A 946 6.02 35.94 30.63
CA LEU A 946 6.88 34.76 30.69
C LEU A 946 6.77 33.91 29.44
N LYS A 947 5.56 33.58 28.97
CA LYS A 947 5.36 32.86 27.71
C LYS A 947 6.10 33.54 26.58
N ARG A 948 5.92 34.84 26.39
CA ARG A 948 6.57 35.61 25.33
C ARG A 948 8.11 35.57 25.43
N ARG A 949 8.66 35.64 26.66
CA ARG A 949 10.09 35.55 26.90
C ARG A 949 10.63 34.14 26.62
N LEU A 950 9.86 33.10 26.95
CA LEU A 950 10.21 31.71 26.70
C LEU A 950 10.14 31.38 25.22
N SER A 951 9.07 31.75 24.49
CA SER A 951 8.94 31.49 23.05
C SER A 951 10.09 32.10 22.22
N ALA A 952 10.78 33.13 22.74
CA ALA A 952 11.97 33.71 22.11
C ALA A 952 13.25 32.88 22.30
N GLN A 953 13.22 31.84 23.14
CA GLN A 953 14.37 30.98 23.44
C GLN A 953 14.31 29.68 22.63
N PRO A 954 15.43 29.18 22.09
CA PRO A 954 15.46 27.96 21.28
C PRO A 954 14.85 26.73 21.96
N ALA A 955 14.98 26.61 23.29
CA ALA A 955 14.46 25.49 24.07
C ALA A 955 12.93 25.47 24.24
N PHE A 956 12.24 26.55 23.88
CA PHE A 956 10.79 26.69 24.02
C PHE A 956 10.12 27.19 22.73
N HIS A 957 10.77 27.00 21.57
CA HIS A 957 10.23 27.45 20.28
C HIS A 957 8.88 26.80 19.93
N GLU A 958 8.58 25.63 20.49
CA GLU A 958 7.30 24.91 20.33
C GLU A 958 6.21 25.40 21.29
N LEU A 959 6.52 26.32 22.22
CA LEU A 959 5.56 26.81 23.22
C LEU A 959 4.34 27.48 22.57
N ASP A 960 4.54 28.13 21.42
CA ASP A 960 3.48 28.77 20.63
C ASP A 960 2.59 27.76 19.88
N GLN A 961 3.02 26.50 19.77
CA GLN A 961 2.28 25.39 19.13
C GLN A 961 1.41 24.62 20.14
N LEU A 962 1.63 24.82 21.45
CA LEU A 962 0.83 24.19 22.50
C LEU A 962 -0.53 24.87 22.64
N ARG A 963 -1.50 24.10 23.18
CA ARG A 963 -2.77 24.69 23.63
C ARG A 963 -2.51 25.81 24.64
N PRO A 964 -3.28 26.91 24.63
CA PRO A 964 -3.03 28.06 25.50
C PRO A 964 -2.88 27.72 26.99
N GLU A 965 -3.68 26.76 27.48
CA GLU A 965 -3.63 26.24 28.86
C GLU A 965 -2.31 25.51 29.17
N HIS A 966 -1.78 24.76 28.21
CA HIS A 966 -0.52 24.02 28.34
C HIS A 966 0.68 24.98 28.30
N ALA A 967 0.65 25.96 27.39
CA ALA A 967 1.68 27.00 27.31
C ALA A 967 1.74 27.83 28.59
N ALA A 968 0.58 28.16 29.18
CA ALA A 968 0.51 28.82 30.49
C ALA A 968 1.10 27.93 31.61
N HIS A 969 0.79 26.64 31.59
CA HIS A 969 1.31 25.68 32.57
C HIS A 969 2.84 25.56 32.53
N VAL A 970 3.44 25.52 31.34
CA VAL A 970 4.91 25.51 31.18
C VAL A 970 5.54 26.81 31.70
N ALA A 971 4.90 27.97 31.50
CA ALA A 971 5.37 29.23 32.05
C ALA A 971 5.30 29.27 33.59
N GLU A 972 4.27 28.69 34.19
CA GLU A 972 4.17 28.54 35.65
C GLU A 972 5.21 27.56 36.21
N ALA A 973 5.45 26.44 35.53
CA ALA A 973 6.50 25.48 35.85
C ALA A 973 7.89 26.14 35.82
N TYR A 974 8.18 26.91 34.75
CA TYR A 974 9.41 27.70 34.65
C TYR A 974 9.58 28.67 35.82
N ARG A 975 8.53 29.44 36.15
CA ARG A 975 8.54 30.38 37.28
C ARG A 975 8.84 29.65 38.58
N HIS A 976 8.18 28.53 38.82
CA HIS A 976 8.38 27.69 40.01
C HIS A 976 9.82 27.24 40.13
N ASP A 977 10.37 26.64 39.08
CA ASP A 977 11.73 26.07 39.07
C ASP A 977 12.82 27.12 39.29
N VAL A 978 12.70 28.27 38.63
CA VAL A 978 13.65 29.38 38.83
C VAL A 978 13.63 29.82 40.29
N ARG A 979 12.44 29.98 40.89
CA ARG A 979 12.30 30.41 42.28
C ARG A 979 12.91 29.42 43.26
N VAL A 980 12.54 28.13 43.16
CA VAL A 980 13.02 27.13 44.12
C VAL A 980 14.52 26.89 43.98
N ALA A 981 15.05 26.88 42.75
CA ALA A 981 16.47 26.69 42.50
C ALA A 981 17.30 27.89 42.97
N ALA A 982 16.90 29.12 42.61
CA ALA A 982 17.64 30.32 42.99
C ALA A 982 17.61 30.56 44.51
N GLN A 983 16.47 30.31 45.18
CA GLN A 983 16.38 30.39 46.63
C GLN A 983 17.31 29.38 47.30
N TYR A 984 17.31 28.12 46.86
CA TYR A 984 18.20 27.09 47.39
C TYR A 984 19.68 27.46 47.22
N LEU A 985 20.08 27.95 46.05
CA LEU A 985 21.46 28.34 45.78
C LEU A 985 21.89 29.58 46.59
N ALA A 986 20.98 30.50 46.89
CA ALA A 986 21.23 31.63 47.79
C ALA A 986 21.39 31.17 49.25
N ASP A 987 20.51 30.26 49.69
CA ASP A 987 20.57 29.66 51.02
C ASP A 987 21.86 28.87 51.22
N LEU A 988 22.30 28.14 50.19
CA LEU A 988 23.54 27.36 50.20
C LEU A 988 24.80 28.24 50.36
N GLN A 989 24.77 29.48 49.89
CA GLN A 989 25.87 30.44 50.07
C GLN A 989 25.86 31.10 51.44
N THR A 990 24.67 31.38 51.99
CA THR A 990 24.51 32.04 53.29
C THR A 990 24.61 31.07 54.46
N ALA A 991 24.24 29.80 54.25
CA ALA A 991 24.37 28.69 55.17
C ALA A 991 24.99 27.46 54.45
N PRO A 992 26.33 27.47 54.23
CA PRO A 992 27.03 26.37 53.58
C PRO A 992 26.82 25.01 54.26
N PRO A 993 26.87 23.90 53.50
CA PRO A 993 26.67 22.58 54.07
C PRO A 993 27.81 22.26 55.05
N ALA A 994 27.47 21.52 56.13
CA ALA A 994 28.44 21.17 57.17
C ALA A 994 29.59 20.29 56.63
N ARG A 995 29.33 19.54 55.56
CA ARG A 995 30.32 18.80 54.77
C ARG A 995 30.18 19.19 53.31
N ARG A 996 31.30 19.47 52.66
CA ARG A 996 31.36 19.68 51.21
C ARG A 996 31.36 18.33 50.50
N LEU A 997 30.91 18.34 49.26
CA LEU A 997 30.95 17.17 48.38
C LEU A 997 32.38 16.67 48.23
N SER A 998 32.54 15.36 48.46
CA SER A 998 33.79 14.66 48.20
C SER A 998 33.94 14.36 46.70
N ALA A 999 32.84 14.15 45.99
CA ALA A 999 32.80 14.03 44.54
C ALA A 999 33.21 15.35 43.85
N PRO A 1000 33.98 15.29 42.74
CA PRO A 1000 34.31 16.47 41.96
C PRO A 1000 33.06 17.09 41.33
N LEU A 1001 32.97 18.42 41.37
CA LEU A 1001 31.94 19.20 40.70
C LEU A 1001 32.51 19.84 39.43
N THR A 1002 31.92 19.55 38.28
CA THR A 1002 32.36 20.11 36.99
C THR A 1002 31.32 21.08 36.45
N VAL A 1003 31.71 22.34 36.26
CA VAL A 1003 30.88 23.36 35.61
C VAL A 1003 31.05 23.26 34.09
N VAL A 1004 29.98 22.92 33.38
CA VAL A 1004 29.97 22.72 31.93
C VAL A 1004 29.29 23.91 31.24
N THR A 1005 30.04 24.62 30.39
CA THR A 1005 29.59 25.87 29.75
C THR A 1005 29.86 25.86 28.26
N ALA A 1006 28.96 26.41 27.44
CA ALA A 1006 29.20 26.65 26.03
C ALA A 1006 29.94 27.99 25.82
N ARG A 1007 30.87 28.02 24.85
CA ARG A 1007 31.68 29.22 24.56
C ARG A 1007 30.84 30.42 24.09
N ASP A 1008 29.74 30.14 23.41
CA ASP A 1008 28.81 31.13 22.86
C ASP A 1008 27.70 31.53 23.85
N ASP A 1009 27.74 31.03 25.09
CA ASP A 1009 26.85 31.45 26.15
C ASP A 1009 27.31 32.79 26.77
N ALA A 1010 26.39 33.73 26.95
CA ALA A 1010 26.71 35.14 27.23
C ALA A 1010 27.14 35.43 28.68
N GLY A 1011 27.15 34.42 29.55
CA GLY A 1011 27.47 34.54 30.98
C GLY A 1011 28.97 34.58 31.30
N ARG A 1012 29.39 35.43 32.24
CA ARG A 1012 30.73 35.35 32.85
C ARG A 1012 30.75 34.23 33.89
N VAL A 1013 31.52 33.18 33.63
CA VAL A 1013 31.65 32.01 34.52
C VAL A 1013 32.86 32.16 35.45
N ASP A 1014 32.60 32.30 36.74
CA ASP A 1014 33.53 32.13 37.87
C ASP A 1014 33.22 30.84 38.66
N HIS A 1015 33.49 29.68 38.03
CA HIS A 1015 33.26 28.34 38.58
C HIS A 1015 33.79 28.15 40.01
N ARG A 1016 34.80 28.92 40.43
CA ARG A 1016 35.42 28.85 41.77
C ARG A 1016 34.44 29.06 42.91
N ARG A 1017 33.30 29.70 42.66
CA ARG A 1017 32.28 29.94 43.69
C ARG A 1017 31.64 28.65 44.20
N TRP A 1018 31.62 27.60 43.38
CA TRP A 1018 31.16 26.27 43.79
C TRP A 1018 32.04 25.61 44.87
N HIS A 1019 33.21 26.17 45.20
CA HIS A 1019 34.02 25.69 46.32
C HIS A 1019 33.32 25.82 47.69
N VAL A 1020 32.24 26.60 47.78
CA VAL A 1020 31.38 26.61 48.97
C VAL A 1020 30.67 25.26 49.18
N VAL A 1021 30.48 24.48 48.12
CA VAL A 1021 29.73 23.22 48.10
C VAL A 1021 30.61 22.00 47.91
N ALA A 1022 31.65 22.08 47.08
CA ALA A 1022 32.50 20.94 46.72
C ALA A 1022 33.98 21.21 47.04
N GLU A 1023 34.72 20.16 47.41
CA GLU A 1023 36.16 20.27 47.66
C GLU A 1023 36.93 20.51 46.35
N HIS A 1024 36.53 19.83 45.28
CA HIS A 1024 37.15 19.88 43.97
C HIS A 1024 36.16 20.44 42.95
N VAL A 1025 36.53 21.53 42.29
CA VAL A 1025 35.70 22.19 41.27
C VAL A 1025 36.52 22.39 40.02
N ASP A 1026 36.01 21.85 38.91
CA ASP A 1026 36.61 21.95 37.58
C ASP A 1026 35.66 22.66 36.61
N ARG A 1027 36.21 23.09 35.48
CA ARG A 1027 35.44 23.70 34.39
C ARG A 1027 35.68 22.93 33.10
N HIS A 1028 34.60 22.59 32.41
CA HIS A 1028 34.61 22.01 31.07
C HIS A 1028 33.92 22.97 30.09
N GLU A 1029 34.60 23.36 29.03
CA GLU A 1029 34.04 24.25 28.01
C GLU A 1029 33.80 23.47 26.72
N ILE A 1030 32.58 23.58 26.19
CA ILE A 1030 32.20 23.00 24.89
C ILE A 1030 32.18 24.08 23.81
N SER A 1031 32.27 23.67 22.55
CA SER A 1031 32.53 24.55 21.41
C SER A 1031 31.39 25.53 21.08
N GLY A 1032 30.14 25.17 21.37
CA GLY A 1032 28.96 26.01 21.10
C GLY A 1032 27.65 25.40 21.61
N GLY A 1033 26.52 25.99 21.23
CA GLY A 1033 25.18 25.51 21.56
C GLY A 1033 24.43 26.35 22.60
N GLY A 1034 25.03 27.45 23.06
CA GLY A 1034 24.45 28.39 24.01
C GLY A 1034 23.98 27.74 25.31
N HIS A 1035 23.00 28.37 25.97
CA HIS A 1035 22.44 27.91 27.26
C HIS A 1035 21.80 26.50 27.21
N TYR A 1036 21.47 25.97 26.03
CA TYR A 1036 20.74 24.71 25.82
C TYR A 1036 21.53 23.69 25.00
N PHE A 1037 22.86 23.72 25.14
CA PHE A 1037 23.78 22.89 24.38
C PHE A 1037 23.55 21.38 24.45
N LEU A 1038 22.86 20.86 25.46
CA LEU A 1038 22.54 19.43 25.55
C LEU A 1038 21.61 18.96 24.42
N ALA A 1039 20.84 19.86 23.82
CA ALA A 1039 19.99 19.55 22.68
C ALA A 1039 20.75 19.61 21.34
N THR A 1040 21.75 20.49 21.21
CA THR A 1040 22.39 20.81 19.93
C THR A 1040 23.81 20.26 19.79
N HIS A 1041 24.51 20.03 20.90
CA HIS A 1041 25.91 19.60 20.98
C HIS A 1041 26.07 18.41 21.96
N ALA A 1042 25.06 17.55 22.02
CA ALA A 1042 24.98 16.38 22.91
C ALA A 1042 26.24 15.50 22.90
N ALA A 1043 26.76 15.17 21.71
CA ALA A 1043 27.95 14.31 21.57
C ALA A 1043 29.22 14.95 22.18
N GLU A 1044 29.36 16.27 22.07
CA GLU A 1044 30.47 16.99 22.70
C GLU A 1044 30.28 17.07 24.22
N ALA A 1045 29.04 17.30 24.69
CA ALA A 1045 28.73 17.33 26.12
C ALA A 1045 29.03 16.01 26.84
N VAL A 1046 28.97 14.86 26.15
CA VAL A 1046 29.36 13.55 26.71
C VAL A 1046 30.80 13.55 27.21
N THR A 1047 31.69 14.34 26.59
CA THR A 1047 33.11 14.41 26.98
C THR A 1047 33.33 14.99 28.38
N ALA A 1048 32.35 15.70 28.94
CA ALA A 1048 32.39 16.21 30.31
C ALA A 1048 32.15 15.09 31.35
N VAL A 1049 31.45 14.01 30.95
CA VAL A 1049 31.14 12.88 31.82
C VAL A 1049 32.35 11.96 31.88
N HIS A 1050 33.04 11.92 33.02
CA HIS A 1050 34.22 11.09 33.16
C HIS A 1050 33.84 9.61 33.23
N PRO A 1051 34.54 8.72 32.50
CA PRO A 1051 34.30 7.29 32.60
C PRO A 1051 34.74 6.78 33.98
N VAL A 1052 33.88 6.01 34.64
CA VAL A 1052 34.23 5.29 35.87
C VAL A 1052 35.29 4.24 35.53
N ARG A 1053 36.53 4.43 36.01
CA ARG A 1053 37.59 3.43 35.90
C ARG A 1053 37.53 2.40 37.01
#